data_AF-A0A7G8JQN1-F1
#
_entry.id   AF-A0A7G8JQN1-F1
#
_cell.length_a   1.000
_cell.length_b   1.000
_cell.length_c   1.000
_cell.angle_alpha   90.00
_cell.angle_beta   90.00
_cell.angle_gamma   90.00
#
_symmetry.space_group_name_H-M   'P 1'
#
loop_
_entity.id
_entity.type
_entity.pdbx_description
1 polymer ?
#
loop_
_entity_poly.entity_id
_entity_poly.type
_entity_poly.pdbx_seq_one_letter_code
_entity_poly.pdbx_strand_id
1 'polypeptide(L)'
;MKSWQFRGLLALIWLLSTLIDRVWWANHGGIPSWDQADYLNSALDHGRALAVLPGGSWQGWGSLLDLSPKIPPLASLVNGTVMAIAGDWPRQAAWSLSLWNGLLLFVVASWAHALRQPMKGARAFALLCSVVVAMAPLLLELRTDYVLELPLTAMVALALWRLGCWWHPLDGGRWQQALWAALSIAGALLVKQSALLILIPVLLLVVASVCLGRGRRFVARRWQLVMGVGCVVAALLPWLRHNWITTLGGTNRAVIESAALEGDPGVLSLEGWLWYVRLLPDQIGWGLLVLGGSGVILWYWQRRTLNGDERLAWRWLILSLVAGWIFTHLSPNKDDRYIAPLLPMFLILLSRGVWQWGLWVKKRWPARSSWLPGLVLLLGGCNMVSNGWSVQSTRLGHGHQGPLDAIVRRAGGADPKSQPVTLIVVPSTPDLNQHNVSYYGRRQGGRLVGRQLGSSKFDVKPVLEQGQWVLLAEGDQGSVRGSAETLDRAVRTSGVFVHVETFARPQGGTYSLWRRDADSMEPVLFQERFPALAAGLSLGPPGLEAVFSSIAVEHMLDGHFLYREPLKKQALRRLANNPSDKEARWSLALLAVLANRPLEAAKQFAALEALLPDNPWPSAYRSVVTLAGWNPWGASSVAAAARQQHGDQPVLVGLDAISVVLGGGLWRLPEAVQSLPPAVRAVEKSLNSQENTSN
;
A
#
# COMPACT_ATOMS: atom_id res chain seq x y z
N MET A 1 -29.97 -10.82 -27.17
CA MET A 1 -28.52 -10.72 -27.45
C MET A 1 -27.85 -12.08 -27.41
N LYS A 2 -27.12 -12.44 -28.48
CA LYS A 2 -26.31 -13.67 -28.54
C LYS A 2 -25.04 -13.53 -27.68
N SER A 3 -24.37 -14.65 -27.37
CA SER A 3 -23.21 -14.65 -26.48
C SER A 3 -22.00 -13.91 -27.06
N TRP A 4 -21.73 -14.08 -28.36
CA TRP A 4 -20.61 -13.42 -29.02
C TRP A 4 -20.80 -11.90 -29.10
N GLN A 5 -22.04 -11.45 -29.36
CA GLN A 5 -22.39 -10.03 -29.35
C GLN A 5 -22.13 -9.40 -27.98
N PHE A 6 -22.54 -10.09 -26.92
CA PHE A 6 -22.28 -9.63 -25.55
C PHE A 6 -20.79 -9.49 -25.26
N ARG A 7 -19.98 -10.52 -25.57
CA ARG A 7 -18.53 -10.48 -25.35
C ARG A 7 -17.86 -9.39 -26.19
N GLY A 8 -18.26 -9.23 -27.46
CA GLY A 8 -17.76 -8.18 -28.33
C GLY A 8 -18.09 -6.78 -27.81
N LEU A 9 -19.31 -6.55 -27.31
CA LEU A 9 -19.70 -5.27 -26.72
C LEU A 9 -18.99 -5.00 -25.38
N LEU A 10 -18.79 -6.01 -24.54
CA LEU A 10 -18.02 -5.86 -23.30
C LEU A 10 -16.56 -5.51 -23.60
N ALA A 11 -15.95 -6.18 -24.58
CA ALA A 11 -14.61 -5.85 -25.05
C ALA A 11 -14.57 -4.43 -25.65
N LEU A 12 -15.59 -4.02 -26.38
CA LEU A 12 -15.68 -2.66 -26.91
C LEU A 12 -15.77 -1.61 -25.79
N ILE A 13 -16.53 -1.84 -24.71
CA ILE A 13 -16.57 -0.95 -23.54
C ILE A 13 -15.16 -0.83 -22.94
N TRP A 14 -14.46 -1.94 -22.78
CA TRP A 14 -13.09 -1.93 -22.27
C TRP A 14 -12.11 -1.20 -23.20
N LEU A 15 -12.19 -1.42 -24.51
CA LEU A 15 -11.34 -0.74 -25.50
C LEU A 15 -11.62 0.76 -25.58
N LEU A 16 -12.89 1.18 -25.57
CA LEU A 16 -13.27 2.59 -25.57
C LEU A 16 -12.83 3.27 -24.27
N SER A 17 -13.09 2.65 -23.11
CA SER A 17 -12.63 3.18 -21.81
C SER A 17 -11.11 3.35 -21.80
N THR A 18 -10.37 2.35 -22.27
CA THR A 18 -8.91 2.40 -22.41
C THR A 18 -8.45 3.50 -23.40
N LEU A 19 -9.10 3.64 -24.55
CA LEU A 19 -8.76 4.67 -25.53
C LEU A 19 -8.94 6.07 -24.94
N ILE A 20 -10.04 6.32 -24.24
CA ILE A 20 -10.28 7.61 -23.59
C ILE A 20 -9.22 7.85 -22.49
N ASP A 21 -8.88 6.82 -21.70
CA ASP A 21 -7.78 6.89 -20.74
C ASP A 21 -6.46 7.26 -21.40
N ARG A 22 -6.14 6.67 -22.57
CA ARG A 22 -4.92 7.01 -23.32
C ARG A 22 -4.93 8.45 -23.80
N VAL A 23 -6.07 8.97 -24.24
CA VAL A 23 -6.21 10.39 -24.62
C VAL A 23 -5.98 11.30 -23.41
N TRP A 24 -6.52 10.97 -22.23
CA TRP A 24 -6.26 11.72 -20.99
C TRP A 24 -4.78 11.70 -20.60
N TRP A 25 -4.16 10.52 -20.55
CA TRP A 25 -2.72 10.39 -20.24
C TRP A 25 -1.82 11.09 -21.26
N ALA A 26 -2.24 11.19 -22.53
CA ALA A 26 -1.47 11.87 -23.58
C ALA A 26 -1.57 13.39 -23.51
N ASN A 27 -2.76 13.92 -23.19
CA ASN A 27 -3.04 15.36 -23.24
C ASN A 27 -2.90 16.07 -21.89
N HIS A 28 -3.05 15.34 -20.78
CA HIS A 28 -3.06 15.88 -19.42
C HIS A 28 -2.12 15.10 -18.49
N GLY A 29 -1.10 14.44 -19.06
CA GLY A 29 -0.12 13.70 -18.27
C GLY A 29 0.70 14.64 -17.39
N GLY A 30 0.45 14.61 -16.09
CA GLY A 30 1.22 15.32 -15.06
C GLY A 30 2.30 14.43 -14.42
N ILE A 31 3.16 15.06 -13.64
CA ILE A 31 4.13 14.39 -12.78
C ILE A 31 3.37 13.64 -11.67
N PRO A 32 3.67 12.36 -11.43
CA PRO A 32 3.04 11.61 -10.34
C PRO A 32 3.48 12.16 -8.98
N SER A 33 2.50 12.48 -8.12
CA SER A 33 2.74 13.03 -6.77
C SER A 33 2.79 11.92 -5.71
N TRP A 34 3.63 12.08 -4.68
CA TRP A 34 3.78 11.20 -3.50
C TRP A 34 3.36 9.73 -3.71
N ASP A 35 2.16 9.33 -3.29
CA ASP A 35 1.61 7.97 -3.41
C ASP A 35 1.77 7.37 -4.81
N GLN A 36 1.44 8.14 -5.85
CA GLN A 36 1.54 7.68 -7.23
C GLN A 36 2.98 7.30 -7.56
N ALA A 37 3.93 8.17 -7.21
CA ALA A 37 5.33 7.93 -7.44
C ALA A 37 5.87 6.78 -6.56
N ASP A 38 5.38 6.62 -5.35
CA ASP A 38 5.78 5.52 -4.46
C ASP A 38 5.34 4.16 -5.00
N TYR A 39 4.09 4.05 -5.48
CA TYR A 39 3.58 2.83 -6.11
C TYR A 39 4.27 2.54 -7.45
N LEU A 40 4.62 3.58 -8.22
CA LEU A 40 5.44 3.45 -9.43
C LEU A 40 6.86 2.97 -9.13
N ASN A 41 7.50 3.50 -8.08
CA ASN A 41 8.80 3.00 -7.59
C ASN A 41 8.71 1.53 -7.18
N SER A 42 7.67 1.16 -6.44
CA SER A 42 7.44 -0.23 -6.03
C SER A 42 7.26 -1.16 -7.24
N ALA A 43 6.46 -0.76 -8.24
CA ALA A 43 6.31 -1.54 -9.47
C ALA A 43 7.64 -1.69 -10.24
N LEU A 44 8.43 -0.63 -10.34
CA LEU A 44 9.74 -0.64 -10.97
C LEU A 44 10.70 -1.61 -10.24
N ASP A 45 10.69 -1.61 -8.90
CA ASP A 45 11.52 -2.49 -8.09
C ASP A 45 11.16 -3.95 -8.24
N HIS A 46 9.87 -4.27 -8.27
CA HIS A 46 9.41 -5.64 -8.47
C HIS A 46 9.69 -6.11 -9.91
N GLY A 47 9.51 -5.26 -10.92
CA GLY A 47 9.87 -5.59 -12.31
C GLY A 47 11.38 -5.83 -12.49
N ARG A 48 12.22 -5.06 -11.80
CA ARG A 48 13.68 -5.27 -11.76
C ARG A 48 14.07 -6.55 -11.03
N ALA A 49 13.45 -6.85 -9.90
CA ALA A 49 13.70 -8.08 -9.15
C ALA A 49 13.31 -9.34 -9.93
N LEU A 50 12.26 -9.26 -10.76
CA LEU A 50 11.88 -10.31 -11.70
C LEU A 50 12.79 -10.38 -12.95
N ALA A 51 13.78 -9.50 -13.06
CA ALA A 51 14.66 -9.36 -14.23
C ALA A 51 13.92 -9.06 -15.55
N VAL A 52 12.72 -8.47 -15.47
CA VAL A 52 11.94 -8.06 -16.67
C VAL A 52 12.15 -6.59 -17.02
N LEU A 53 12.71 -5.79 -16.10
CA LEU A 53 13.09 -4.39 -16.32
C LEU A 53 14.60 -4.17 -16.25
N PRO A 54 15.16 -3.18 -16.98
CA PRO A 54 16.58 -2.83 -16.93
C PRO A 54 17.06 -2.43 -15.52
N GLY A 55 18.33 -2.72 -15.25
CA GLY A 55 18.98 -2.41 -13.97
C GLY A 55 18.62 -3.39 -12.83
N GLY A 56 18.04 -4.54 -13.15
CA GLY A 56 17.65 -5.58 -12.19
C GLY A 56 18.16 -6.97 -12.56
N SER A 57 18.17 -7.86 -11.57
CA SER A 57 18.47 -9.28 -11.72
C SER A 57 17.69 -10.10 -10.69
N TRP A 58 17.42 -11.36 -10.99
CA TRP A 58 16.81 -12.28 -10.03
C TRP A 58 17.81 -12.62 -8.92
N GLN A 59 17.49 -12.20 -7.69
CA GLN A 59 18.32 -12.45 -6.50
C GLN A 59 17.69 -13.46 -5.53
N GLY A 60 16.54 -14.05 -5.90
CA GLY A 60 15.80 -15.00 -5.07
C GLY A 60 14.59 -14.39 -4.36
N TRP A 61 13.78 -15.28 -3.78
CA TRP A 61 12.53 -14.91 -3.11
C TRP A 61 12.74 -13.99 -1.90
N GLY A 62 13.82 -14.17 -1.13
CA GLY A 62 14.11 -13.32 0.03
C GLY A 62 14.25 -11.84 -0.37
N SER A 63 15.08 -11.56 -1.39
CA SER A 63 15.24 -10.20 -1.91
C SER A 63 13.96 -9.63 -2.50
N LEU A 64 13.10 -10.45 -3.11
CA LEU A 64 11.79 -10.00 -3.60
C LEU A 64 10.87 -9.58 -2.44
N LEU A 65 10.86 -10.35 -1.34
CA LEU A 65 10.05 -10.04 -0.17
C LEU A 65 10.56 -8.81 0.60
N ASP A 66 11.86 -8.51 0.53
CA ASP A 66 12.44 -7.28 1.11
C ASP A 66 11.88 -5.99 0.47
N LEU A 67 11.42 -6.05 -0.79
CA LEU A 67 10.89 -4.89 -1.53
C LEU A 67 9.48 -4.48 -1.09
N SER A 68 8.80 -5.30 -0.30
CA SER A 68 7.40 -5.12 0.09
C SER A 68 7.22 -5.10 1.62
N PRO A 69 7.95 -4.25 2.36
CA PRO A 69 7.98 -4.32 3.83
C PRO A 69 6.64 -3.98 4.48
N LYS A 70 5.81 -3.14 3.83
CA LYS A 70 4.53 -2.66 4.39
C LYS A 70 3.32 -3.06 3.54
N ILE A 71 3.47 -3.00 2.23
CA ILE A 71 2.38 -3.24 1.27
C ILE A 71 2.61 -4.58 0.57
N PRO A 72 1.61 -5.46 0.50
CA PRO A 72 1.72 -6.74 -0.21
C PRO A 72 2.08 -6.60 -1.71
N PRO A 73 2.77 -7.59 -2.31
CA PRO A 73 3.49 -7.37 -3.57
C PRO A 73 2.68 -7.60 -4.86
N LEU A 74 1.45 -8.14 -4.84
CA LEU A 74 0.78 -8.61 -6.07
C LEU A 74 0.56 -7.49 -7.08
N ALA A 75 0.08 -6.33 -6.64
CA ALA A 75 -0.14 -5.19 -7.54
C ALA A 75 1.19 -4.73 -8.16
N SER A 76 2.24 -4.60 -7.34
CA SER A 76 3.58 -4.21 -7.80
C SER A 76 4.18 -5.20 -8.80
N LEU A 77 4.01 -6.50 -8.57
CA LEU A 77 4.47 -7.57 -9.48
C LEU A 77 3.76 -7.49 -10.84
N VAL A 78 2.43 -7.38 -10.84
CA VAL A 78 1.64 -7.24 -12.07
C VAL A 78 2.03 -5.96 -12.80
N ASN A 79 2.07 -4.84 -12.08
CA ASN A 79 2.39 -3.53 -12.62
C ASN A 79 3.80 -3.46 -13.22
N GLY A 80 4.81 -3.99 -12.52
CA GLY A 80 6.19 -4.06 -13.01
C GLY A 80 6.33 -4.95 -14.24
N THR A 81 5.56 -6.04 -14.32
CA THR A 81 5.51 -6.89 -15.52
C THR A 81 4.87 -6.16 -16.70
N VAL A 82 3.82 -5.36 -16.46
CA VAL A 82 3.22 -4.53 -17.51
C VAL A 82 4.19 -3.44 -17.99
N MET A 83 4.96 -2.83 -17.09
CA MET A 83 6.02 -1.87 -17.47
C MET A 83 7.06 -2.49 -18.41
N ALA A 84 7.38 -3.78 -18.26
CA ALA A 84 8.33 -4.46 -19.16
C ALA A 84 7.84 -4.52 -20.61
N ILE A 85 6.52 -4.52 -20.82
CA ILE A 85 5.90 -4.58 -22.15
C ILE A 85 5.58 -3.17 -22.67
N ALA A 86 4.98 -2.33 -21.82
CA ALA A 86 4.46 -1.02 -22.22
C ALA A 86 5.49 0.12 -22.11
N GLY A 87 6.53 -0.06 -21.29
CA GLY A 87 7.51 0.95 -20.89
C GLY A 87 7.27 1.53 -19.50
N ASP A 88 8.29 2.21 -18.97
CA ASP A 88 8.35 2.69 -17.59
C ASP A 88 8.08 4.19 -17.43
N TRP A 89 7.67 4.91 -18.48
CA TRP A 89 7.13 6.27 -18.33
C TRP A 89 5.77 6.21 -17.60
N PRO A 90 5.35 7.22 -16.80
CA PRO A 90 4.06 7.17 -16.09
C PRO A 90 2.87 6.81 -16.99
N ARG A 91 2.75 7.47 -18.16
CA ARG A 91 1.72 7.19 -19.17
C ARG A 91 1.75 5.77 -19.73
N GLN A 92 2.94 5.16 -19.80
CA GLN A 92 3.15 3.79 -20.29
C GLN A 92 2.86 2.79 -19.18
N ALA A 93 3.40 3.01 -17.98
CA ALA A 93 3.11 2.23 -16.79
C ALA A 93 1.59 2.15 -16.52
N ALA A 94 0.86 3.24 -16.77
CA ALA A 94 -0.60 3.31 -16.62
C ALA A 94 -1.39 2.35 -17.53
N TRP A 95 -0.76 1.60 -18.44
CA TRP A 95 -1.41 0.44 -19.09
C TRP A 95 -1.83 -0.63 -18.08
N SER A 96 -1.17 -0.71 -16.92
CA SER A 96 -1.59 -1.61 -15.84
C SER A 96 -2.99 -1.28 -15.33
N LEU A 97 -3.34 0.01 -15.24
CA LEU A 97 -4.67 0.46 -14.83
C LEU A 97 -5.75 0.01 -15.82
N SER A 98 -5.45 0.01 -17.13
CA SER A 98 -6.35 -0.52 -18.16
C SER A 98 -6.57 -2.03 -18.01
N LEU A 99 -5.53 -2.78 -17.62
CA LEU A 99 -5.65 -4.22 -17.31
C LEU A 99 -6.55 -4.46 -16.09
N TRP A 100 -6.34 -3.70 -15.00
CA TRP A 100 -7.16 -3.79 -13.79
C TRP A 100 -8.62 -3.39 -14.03
N ASN A 101 -8.86 -2.37 -14.85
CA ASN A 101 -10.21 -1.99 -15.28
C ASN A 101 -10.87 -3.11 -16.12
N GLY A 102 -10.12 -3.77 -17.02
CA GLY A 102 -10.61 -4.92 -17.77
C GLY A 102 -11.08 -6.06 -16.86
N LEU A 103 -10.30 -6.36 -15.82
CA LEU A 103 -10.70 -7.32 -14.79
C LEU A 103 -11.96 -6.87 -14.04
N LEU A 104 -12.04 -5.60 -13.64
CA LEU A 104 -13.21 -5.06 -12.95
C LEU A 104 -14.49 -5.18 -13.81
N LEU A 105 -14.44 -4.78 -15.09
CA LEU A 105 -15.56 -4.89 -16.01
C LEU A 105 -16.00 -6.35 -16.21
N PHE A 106 -15.04 -7.27 -16.35
CA PHE A 106 -15.33 -8.70 -16.43
C PHE A 106 -16.06 -9.20 -15.17
N VAL A 107 -15.61 -8.79 -13.99
CA VAL A 107 -16.19 -9.18 -12.70
C VAL A 107 -17.60 -8.60 -12.53
N VAL A 108 -17.79 -7.32 -12.84
CA VAL A 108 -19.10 -6.63 -12.79
C VAL A 108 -20.10 -7.29 -13.73
N ALA A 109 -19.69 -7.56 -14.97
CA ALA A 109 -20.50 -8.29 -15.93
C ALA A 109 -20.89 -9.68 -15.42
N SER A 110 -19.96 -10.37 -14.75
CA SER A 110 -20.20 -11.70 -14.20
C SER A 110 -21.16 -11.70 -13.01
N TRP A 111 -21.05 -10.69 -12.13
CA TRP A 111 -22.05 -10.42 -11.08
C TRP A 111 -23.43 -10.18 -11.69
N ALA A 112 -23.54 -9.23 -12.61
CA ALA A 112 -24.81 -8.86 -13.24
C ALA A 112 -25.46 -10.03 -13.97
N HIS A 113 -24.65 -10.92 -14.56
CA HIS A 113 -25.10 -12.16 -15.15
C HIS A 113 -25.76 -13.13 -14.16
N ALA A 114 -25.23 -13.22 -12.94
CA ALA A 114 -25.78 -14.09 -11.88
C ALA A 114 -27.06 -13.52 -11.25
N LEU A 115 -27.26 -12.20 -11.33
CA LEU A 115 -28.38 -11.51 -10.66
C LEU A 115 -29.72 -11.60 -11.40
N ARG A 116 -29.74 -11.99 -12.68
CA ARG A 116 -30.96 -11.96 -13.51
C ARG A 116 -31.11 -13.15 -14.45
N GLN A 117 -32.37 -13.46 -14.78
CA GLN A 117 -32.85 -14.44 -15.76
C GLN A 117 -34.04 -13.85 -16.55
N PRO A 118 -34.30 -14.28 -17.80
CA PRO A 118 -33.50 -15.21 -18.60
C PRO A 118 -32.21 -14.57 -19.11
N MET A 119 -31.24 -15.39 -19.53
CA MET A 119 -29.91 -14.97 -20.01
C MET A 119 -29.90 -13.84 -21.04
N LYS A 120 -30.93 -13.73 -21.90
CA LYS A 120 -31.04 -12.61 -22.85
C LYS A 120 -31.12 -11.26 -22.13
N GLY A 121 -31.92 -11.16 -21.07
CA GLY A 121 -32.05 -9.96 -20.25
C GLY A 121 -30.85 -9.74 -19.33
N ALA A 122 -30.28 -10.82 -18.78
CA ALA A 122 -29.08 -10.75 -17.94
C ALA A 122 -27.88 -10.14 -18.69
N ARG A 123 -27.67 -10.51 -19.96
CA ARG A 123 -26.61 -9.93 -20.80
C ARG A 123 -26.79 -8.43 -21.02
N ALA A 124 -28.01 -7.98 -21.27
CA ALA A 124 -28.28 -6.56 -21.47
C ALA A 124 -28.09 -5.76 -20.16
N PHE A 125 -28.53 -6.31 -19.04
CA PHE A 125 -28.29 -5.74 -17.72
C PHE A 125 -26.79 -5.69 -17.39
N ALA A 126 -26.03 -6.74 -17.71
CA ALA A 126 -24.58 -6.78 -17.51
C ALA A 126 -23.83 -5.71 -18.30
N LEU A 127 -24.24 -5.44 -19.55
CA LEU A 127 -23.68 -4.33 -20.32
C LEU A 127 -24.02 -2.98 -19.67
N LEU A 128 -25.27 -2.78 -19.22
CA LEU A 128 -25.66 -1.56 -18.50
C LEU A 128 -24.77 -1.34 -17.27
N CYS A 129 -24.61 -2.36 -16.42
CA CYS A 129 -23.73 -2.26 -15.25
C CYS A 129 -22.28 -1.95 -15.63
N SER A 130 -21.78 -2.57 -16.71
CA SER A 130 -20.40 -2.36 -17.17
C SER A 130 -20.18 -0.94 -17.69
N VAL A 131 -21.15 -0.39 -18.43
CA VAL A 131 -21.16 1.01 -18.89
C VAL A 131 -21.18 1.96 -17.70
N VAL A 132 -22.07 1.72 -16.73
CA VAL A 132 -22.17 2.53 -15.51
C VAL A 132 -20.86 2.54 -14.72
N VAL A 133 -20.23 1.37 -14.52
CA VAL A 133 -18.93 1.24 -13.85
C VAL A 133 -17.83 1.95 -14.64
N ALA A 134 -17.79 1.80 -15.96
CA ALA A 134 -16.80 2.46 -16.82
C ALA A 134 -16.92 3.99 -16.84
N MET A 135 -18.03 4.55 -16.37
CA MET A 135 -18.34 5.98 -16.45
C MET A 135 -18.53 6.64 -15.08
N ALA A 136 -18.47 5.86 -13.98
CA ALA A 136 -18.56 6.42 -12.64
C ALA A 136 -17.35 7.33 -12.36
N PRO A 137 -17.55 8.59 -11.90
CA PRO A 137 -16.48 9.56 -11.71
C PRO A 137 -15.27 9.04 -10.93
N LEU A 138 -15.47 8.42 -9.75
CA LEU A 138 -14.32 7.91 -8.97
C LEU A 138 -13.57 6.79 -9.70
N LEU A 139 -14.27 5.92 -10.44
CA LEU A 139 -13.60 4.84 -11.17
C LEU A 139 -12.86 5.35 -12.41
N LEU A 140 -13.34 6.44 -13.03
CA LEU A 140 -12.60 7.17 -14.08
C LEU A 140 -11.34 7.82 -13.52
N GLU A 141 -11.44 8.43 -12.34
CA GLU A 141 -10.30 8.97 -11.62
C GLU A 141 -9.25 7.88 -11.34
N LEU A 142 -9.65 6.75 -10.74
CA LEU A 142 -8.72 5.66 -10.43
C LEU A 142 -8.12 4.95 -11.66
N ARG A 143 -8.70 5.14 -12.85
CA ARG A 143 -8.12 4.66 -14.13
C ARG A 143 -7.08 5.62 -14.72
N THR A 144 -7.12 6.87 -14.28
CA THR A 144 -6.21 7.94 -14.66
C THR A 144 -5.32 8.39 -13.50
N ASP A 145 -5.30 7.61 -12.42
CA ASP A 145 -4.49 7.81 -11.23
C ASP A 145 -3.73 6.53 -10.89
N TYR A 146 -2.42 6.63 -10.75
CA TYR A 146 -1.56 5.47 -10.49
C TYR A 146 -1.55 5.10 -9.01
N VAL A 147 -2.68 4.64 -8.50
CA VAL A 147 -2.84 4.21 -7.10
C VAL A 147 -3.36 2.77 -7.01
N LEU A 148 -3.37 2.18 -5.80
CA LEU A 148 -3.68 0.76 -5.60
C LEU A 148 -5.18 0.46 -5.49
N GLU A 149 -6.02 1.48 -5.45
CA GLU A 149 -7.45 1.37 -5.18
C GLU A 149 -8.22 0.75 -6.34
N LEU A 150 -7.82 0.97 -7.60
CA LEU A 150 -8.41 0.26 -8.74
C LEU A 150 -8.08 -1.26 -8.72
N PRO A 151 -6.80 -1.69 -8.60
CA PRO A 151 -6.46 -3.09 -8.38
C PRO A 151 -7.23 -3.72 -7.21
N LEU A 152 -7.30 -3.00 -6.08
CA LEU A 152 -8.01 -3.46 -4.89
C LEU A 152 -9.51 -3.63 -5.16
N THR A 153 -10.13 -2.66 -5.81
CA THR A 153 -11.55 -2.68 -6.19
C THR A 153 -11.87 -3.87 -7.09
N ALA A 154 -11.04 -4.12 -8.10
CA ALA A 154 -11.19 -5.26 -9.00
C ALA A 154 -11.08 -6.61 -8.25
N MET A 155 -10.08 -6.75 -7.37
CA MET A 155 -9.81 -7.99 -6.64
C MET A 155 -10.80 -8.27 -5.51
N VAL A 156 -11.26 -7.25 -4.79
CA VAL A 156 -12.32 -7.39 -3.77
C VAL A 156 -13.65 -7.78 -4.44
N ALA A 157 -14.01 -7.12 -5.54
CA ALA A 157 -15.20 -7.49 -6.30
C ALA A 157 -15.13 -8.93 -6.83
N LEU A 158 -13.95 -9.37 -7.30
CA LEU A 158 -13.69 -10.74 -7.74
C LEU A 158 -13.82 -11.73 -6.59
N ALA A 159 -13.20 -11.43 -5.44
CA ALA A 159 -13.24 -12.26 -4.25
C ALA A 159 -14.67 -12.49 -3.76
N LEU A 160 -15.45 -11.41 -3.60
CA LEU A 160 -16.84 -11.49 -3.16
C LEU A 160 -17.73 -12.21 -4.17
N TRP A 161 -17.48 -12.03 -5.48
CA TRP A 161 -18.20 -12.75 -6.53
C TRP A 161 -17.95 -14.26 -6.44
N ARG A 162 -16.68 -14.66 -6.45
CA ARG A 162 -16.27 -16.08 -6.45
C ARG A 162 -16.68 -16.76 -5.15
N LEU A 163 -16.58 -16.06 -4.02
CA LEU A 163 -17.08 -16.52 -2.74
C LEU A 163 -18.60 -16.74 -2.80
N GLY A 164 -19.36 -15.81 -3.39
CA GLY A 164 -20.80 -15.96 -3.61
C GLY A 164 -21.16 -17.16 -4.50
N CYS A 165 -20.42 -17.37 -5.59
CA CYS A 165 -20.61 -18.53 -6.47
C CYS A 165 -20.38 -19.86 -5.74
N TRP A 166 -19.34 -19.94 -4.89
CA TRP A 166 -19.10 -21.12 -4.07
C TRP A 166 -20.17 -21.29 -2.98
N TRP A 167 -20.58 -20.20 -2.34
CA TRP A 167 -21.55 -20.18 -1.25
C TRP A 167 -22.98 -20.51 -1.70
N HIS A 168 -23.32 -20.27 -2.97
CA HIS A 168 -24.66 -20.50 -3.51
C HIS A 168 -25.19 -21.92 -3.21
N PRO A 169 -26.40 -22.10 -2.66
CA PRO A 169 -26.89 -23.38 -2.13
C PRO A 169 -27.26 -24.40 -3.21
N LEU A 170 -27.64 -23.94 -4.41
CA LEU A 170 -28.04 -24.80 -5.52
C LEU A 170 -26.83 -25.13 -6.41
N ASP A 171 -26.21 -24.10 -6.99
CA ASP A 171 -25.11 -24.23 -7.95
C ASP A 171 -23.69 -24.24 -7.34
N GLY A 172 -23.57 -24.00 -6.03
CA GLY A 172 -22.29 -23.85 -5.33
C GLY A 172 -21.82 -25.13 -4.62
N GLY A 173 -20.65 -25.05 -3.99
CA GLY A 173 -20.03 -26.16 -3.25
C GLY A 173 -19.18 -27.11 -4.10
N ARG A 174 -18.70 -26.68 -5.26
CA ARG A 174 -17.69 -27.42 -6.05
C ARG A 174 -16.28 -27.05 -5.59
N TRP A 175 -15.35 -28.01 -5.62
CA TRP A 175 -13.94 -27.78 -5.26
C TRP A 175 -13.26 -26.69 -6.10
N GLN A 176 -13.52 -26.65 -7.40
CA GLN A 176 -13.01 -25.59 -8.27
C GLN A 176 -13.53 -24.20 -7.86
N GLN A 177 -14.79 -24.09 -7.43
CA GLN A 177 -15.34 -22.80 -6.96
C GLN A 177 -14.68 -22.37 -5.65
N ALA A 178 -14.46 -23.32 -4.73
CA ALA A 178 -13.75 -23.07 -3.48
C ALA A 178 -12.31 -22.58 -3.72
N LEU A 179 -11.59 -23.25 -4.63
CA LEU A 179 -10.24 -22.86 -5.02
C LEU A 179 -10.21 -21.46 -5.63
N TRP A 180 -11.09 -21.15 -6.58
CA TRP A 180 -11.13 -19.81 -7.18
C TRP A 180 -11.54 -18.72 -6.18
N ALA A 181 -12.43 -19.02 -5.23
CA ALA A 181 -12.75 -18.11 -4.14
C ALA A 181 -11.52 -17.85 -3.26
N ALA A 182 -10.82 -18.92 -2.84
CA ALA A 182 -9.60 -18.82 -2.03
C ALA A 182 -8.50 -18.02 -2.74
N LEU A 183 -8.21 -18.31 -4.01
CA LEU A 183 -7.22 -17.59 -4.81
C LEU A 183 -7.59 -16.11 -4.99
N SER A 184 -8.87 -15.81 -5.18
CA SER A 184 -9.33 -14.42 -5.32
C SER A 184 -9.23 -13.64 -4.00
N ILE A 185 -9.54 -14.28 -2.87
CA ILE A 185 -9.35 -13.71 -1.52
C ILE A 185 -7.86 -13.47 -1.25
N ALA A 186 -7.02 -14.48 -1.49
CA ALA A 186 -5.57 -14.35 -1.36
C ALA A 186 -5.04 -13.21 -2.24
N GLY A 187 -5.50 -13.12 -3.49
CA GLY A 187 -5.11 -12.04 -4.40
C GLY A 187 -5.54 -10.66 -3.91
N ALA A 188 -6.76 -10.48 -3.39
CA ALA A 188 -7.18 -9.21 -2.81
C ALA A 188 -6.31 -8.79 -1.63
N LEU A 189 -5.99 -9.74 -0.74
CA LEU A 189 -5.11 -9.51 0.42
C LEU A 189 -3.65 -9.26 0.01
N LEU A 190 -3.19 -9.85 -1.09
CA LEU A 190 -1.86 -9.61 -1.67
C LEU A 190 -1.78 -8.33 -2.52
N VAL A 191 -2.90 -7.65 -2.79
CA VAL A 191 -2.92 -6.30 -3.37
C VAL A 191 -2.78 -5.25 -2.26
N LYS A 192 -3.68 -5.28 -1.26
CA LYS A 192 -3.65 -4.33 -0.14
C LYS A 192 -4.41 -4.91 1.06
N GLN A 193 -3.86 -4.72 2.25
CA GLN A 193 -4.44 -5.27 3.49
C GLN A 193 -5.81 -4.69 3.84
N SER A 194 -6.12 -3.49 3.37
CA SER A 194 -7.42 -2.84 3.55
C SER A 194 -8.59 -3.65 2.95
N ALA A 195 -8.32 -4.63 2.07
CA ALA A 195 -9.31 -5.64 1.65
C ALA A 195 -9.99 -6.33 2.84
N LEU A 196 -9.29 -6.48 3.97
CA LEU A 196 -9.82 -7.10 5.19
C LEU A 196 -11.06 -6.37 5.74
N LEU A 197 -11.13 -5.05 5.62
CA LEU A 197 -12.27 -4.25 6.10
C LEU A 197 -13.58 -4.74 5.46
N ILE A 198 -13.53 -5.18 4.20
CA ILE A 198 -14.70 -5.62 3.46
C ILE A 198 -14.87 -7.14 3.53
N LEU A 199 -13.76 -7.88 3.45
CA LEU A 199 -13.80 -9.34 3.39
C LEU A 199 -14.13 -9.98 4.74
N ILE A 200 -13.59 -9.48 5.87
CA ILE A 200 -13.81 -10.09 7.20
C ILE A 200 -15.30 -10.28 7.51
N PRO A 201 -16.16 -9.24 7.48
CA PRO A 201 -17.55 -9.42 7.89
C PRO A 201 -18.30 -10.39 6.97
N VAL A 202 -18.01 -10.40 5.68
CA VAL A 202 -18.61 -11.35 4.73
C VAL A 202 -18.12 -12.78 4.97
N LEU A 203 -16.82 -12.96 5.22
CA LEU A 203 -16.23 -14.25 5.54
C LEU A 203 -16.80 -14.82 6.84
N LEU A 204 -17.00 -14.00 7.88
CA LEU A 204 -17.63 -14.43 9.13
C LEU A 204 -19.06 -14.95 8.89
N LEU A 205 -19.86 -14.25 8.07
CA LEU A 205 -21.21 -14.71 7.71
C LEU A 205 -21.17 -16.06 6.96
N VAL A 206 -20.22 -16.22 6.03
CA VAL A 206 -20.04 -17.46 5.28
C VAL A 206 -19.60 -18.60 6.20
N VAL A 207 -18.60 -18.39 7.05
CA VAL A 207 -18.12 -19.36 8.03
C VAL A 207 -19.27 -19.79 8.94
N ALA A 208 -20.01 -18.85 9.51
CA ALA A 208 -21.18 -19.15 10.35
C ALA A 208 -22.21 -20.00 9.60
N SER A 209 -22.54 -19.63 8.35
CA SER A 209 -23.51 -20.38 7.55
C SER A 209 -23.08 -21.82 7.22
N VAL A 210 -21.77 -22.04 6.99
CA VAL A 210 -21.22 -23.37 6.67
C VAL A 210 -21.08 -24.23 7.93
N CYS A 211 -20.69 -23.64 9.05
CA CYS A 211 -20.56 -24.32 10.34
C CYS A 211 -21.93 -24.75 10.89
N LEU A 212 -22.94 -23.87 10.83
CA LEU A 212 -24.29 -24.16 11.33
C LEU A 212 -25.12 -25.03 10.38
N GLY A 213 -24.74 -25.13 9.10
CA GLY A 213 -25.43 -25.96 8.11
C GLY A 213 -25.36 -27.45 8.41
N ARG A 214 -26.47 -28.16 8.17
CA ARG A 214 -26.62 -29.62 8.41
C ARG A 214 -26.70 -30.39 7.09
N GLY A 215 -26.19 -31.62 7.07
CA GLY A 215 -26.27 -32.56 5.94
C GLY A 215 -24.94 -32.76 5.18
N ARG A 216 -24.89 -33.81 4.34
CA ARG A 216 -23.66 -34.28 3.65
C ARG A 216 -22.98 -33.20 2.79
N ARG A 217 -23.77 -32.32 2.15
CA ARG A 217 -23.24 -31.19 1.35
C ARG A 217 -22.47 -30.19 2.20
N PHE A 218 -22.93 -29.92 3.43
CA PHE A 218 -22.24 -28.99 4.34
C PHE A 218 -20.96 -29.58 4.92
N VAL A 219 -20.89 -30.90 5.11
CA VAL A 219 -19.63 -31.59 5.46
C VAL A 219 -18.56 -31.35 4.39
N ALA A 220 -18.92 -31.51 3.11
CA ALA A 220 -18.00 -31.22 2.01
C ALA A 220 -17.59 -29.73 1.98
N ARG A 221 -18.53 -28.81 2.24
CA ARG A 221 -18.24 -27.37 2.31
C ARG A 221 -17.33 -26.99 3.48
N ARG A 222 -17.42 -27.66 4.62
CA ARG A 222 -16.49 -27.46 5.75
C ARG A 222 -15.07 -27.84 5.36
N TRP A 223 -14.88 -28.97 4.68
CA TRP A 223 -13.57 -29.34 4.14
C TRP A 223 -13.07 -28.36 3.08
N GLN A 224 -13.95 -27.91 2.18
CA GLN A 224 -13.60 -26.86 1.20
C GLN A 224 -13.21 -25.55 1.87
N LEU A 225 -13.89 -25.16 2.94
CA LEU A 225 -13.57 -23.98 3.73
C LEU A 225 -12.19 -24.14 4.39
N VAL A 226 -11.92 -25.26 5.06
CA VAL A 226 -10.61 -25.53 5.69
C VAL A 226 -9.48 -25.52 4.65
N MET A 227 -9.66 -26.20 3.52
CA MET A 227 -8.67 -26.20 2.43
C MET A 227 -8.52 -24.82 1.79
N GLY A 228 -9.62 -24.06 1.65
CA GLY A 228 -9.61 -22.70 1.14
C GLY A 228 -8.84 -21.74 2.05
N VAL A 229 -9.10 -21.79 3.36
CA VAL A 229 -8.32 -21.07 4.38
C VAL A 229 -6.85 -21.49 4.32
N GLY A 230 -6.55 -22.79 4.23
CA GLY A 230 -5.20 -23.30 4.07
C GLY A 230 -4.50 -22.74 2.82
N CYS A 231 -5.21 -22.62 1.70
CA CYS A 231 -4.71 -22.03 0.46
C CYS A 231 -4.42 -20.52 0.62
N VAL A 232 -5.33 -19.77 1.24
CA VAL A 232 -5.12 -18.33 1.52
C VAL A 232 -3.92 -18.13 2.45
N VAL A 233 -3.82 -18.92 3.52
CA VAL A 233 -2.68 -18.88 4.44
C VAL A 233 -1.39 -19.25 3.71
N ALA A 234 -1.36 -20.31 2.91
CA ALA A 234 -0.17 -20.71 2.16
C ALA A 234 0.32 -19.61 1.19
N ALA A 235 -0.60 -18.84 0.59
CA ALA A 235 -0.25 -17.72 -0.29
C ALA A 235 0.30 -16.50 0.49
N LEU A 236 -0.27 -16.19 1.66
CA LEU A 236 0.11 -15.01 2.45
C LEU A 236 1.32 -15.26 3.36
N LEU A 237 1.48 -16.49 3.84
CA LEU A 237 2.43 -16.86 4.88
C LEU A 237 3.88 -16.49 4.53
N PRO A 238 4.40 -16.69 3.30
CA PRO A 238 5.77 -16.30 2.98
C PRO A 238 6.01 -14.80 3.18
N TRP A 239 5.08 -13.97 2.73
CA TRP A 239 5.17 -12.51 2.84
C TRP A 239 4.96 -12.03 4.27
N LEU A 240 3.93 -12.53 4.96
CA LEU A 240 3.68 -12.18 6.36
C LEU A 240 4.84 -12.62 7.25
N ARG A 241 5.36 -13.84 7.06
CA ARG A 241 6.52 -14.33 7.83
C ARG A 241 7.72 -13.40 7.70
N HIS A 242 7.94 -12.87 6.51
CA HIS A 242 9.05 -11.96 6.23
C HIS A 242 8.82 -10.54 6.78
N ASN A 243 7.58 -10.03 6.69
CA ASN A 243 7.26 -8.60 6.85
C ASN A 243 6.23 -8.28 7.95
N TRP A 244 5.89 -9.22 8.85
CA TRP A 244 4.79 -9.00 9.81
C TRP A 244 5.01 -7.81 10.76
N ILE A 245 6.23 -7.59 11.25
CA ILE A 245 6.51 -6.45 12.16
C ILE A 245 6.30 -5.12 11.43
N THR A 246 6.88 -4.99 10.25
CA THR A 246 6.77 -3.77 9.42
C THR A 246 5.36 -3.57 8.89
N THR A 247 4.61 -4.65 8.67
CA THR A 247 3.17 -4.64 8.38
C THR A 247 2.37 -4.06 9.54
N LEU A 248 2.57 -4.54 10.77
CA LEU A 248 1.85 -4.06 11.95
C LEU A 248 2.17 -2.59 12.24
N GLY A 249 3.47 -2.23 12.26
CA GLY A 249 3.89 -0.84 12.46
C GLY A 249 3.43 0.08 11.32
N GLY A 250 3.48 -0.39 10.08
CA GLY A 250 2.98 0.34 8.92
C GLY A 250 1.47 0.60 8.98
N THR A 251 0.70 -0.38 9.46
CA THR A 251 -0.75 -0.23 9.66
C THR A 251 -1.06 0.75 10.78
N ASN A 252 -0.34 0.68 11.92
CA ASN A 252 -0.51 1.63 13.02
C ASN A 252 -0.30 3.08 12.55
N ARG A 253 0.82 3.31 11.85
CA ARG A 253 1.14 4.63 11.31
C ARG A 253 0.09 5.11 10.30
N ALA A 254 -0.28 4.25 9.35
CA ALA A 254 -1.17 4.62 8.26
C ALA A 254 -2.63 4.80 8.72
N VAL A 255 -3.09 4.07 9.74
CA VAL A 255 -4.52 4.04 10.12
C VAL A 255 -4.81 4.85 11.38
N ILE A 256 -3.92 4.80 12.38
CA ILE A 256 -4.17 5.39 13.70
C ILE A 256 -3.45 6.74 13.82
N GLU A 257 -2.14 6.77 13.59
CA GLU A 257 -1.36 8.00 13.73
C GLU A 257 -1.73 9.03 12.66
N SER A 258 -1.90 8.60 11.41
CA SER A 258 -2.29 9.50 10.31
C SER A 258 -3.66 10.14 10.58
N ALA A 259 -4.64 9.34 11.01
CA ALA A 259 -5.97 9.86 11.39
C ALA A 259 -5.90 10.91 12.51
N ALA A 260 -5.04 10.68 13.51
CA ALA A 260 -4.84 11.62 14.61
C ALA A 260 -4.15 12.92 14.17
N LEU A 261 -3.20 12.83 13.24
CA LEU A 261 -2.48 13.98 12.68
C LEU A 261 -3.34 14.82 11.73
N GLU A 262 -4.17 14.16 10.92
CA GLU A 262 -5.05 14.80 9.93
C GLU A 262 -6.35 15.34 10.56
N GLY A 263 -6.65 14.94 11.81
CA GLY A 263 -7.84 15.40 12.53
C GLY A 263 -9.12 14.75 12.03
N ASP A 264 -9.03 13.49 11.58
CA ASP A 264 -10.15 12.76 11.00
C ASP A 264 -11.32 12.60 12.00
N PRO A 265 -12.56 12.60 11.50
CA PRO A 265 -13.73 12.46 12.36
C PRO A 265 -13.74 11.09 13.04
N GLY A 266 -13.92 11.11 14.36
CA GLY A 266 -13.89 9.90 15.19
C GLY A 266 -14.92 8.85 14.77
N VAL A 267 -14.60 7.57 14.98
CA VAL A 267 -15.39 6.41 14.52
C VAL A 267 -16.83 6.38 15.07
N LEU A 268 -17.06 6.94 16.27
CA LEU A 268 -18.38 7.01 16.91
C LEU A 268 -19.12 8.32 16.62
N SER A 269 -18.54 9.25 15.86
CA SER A 269 -19.14 10.55 15.55
C SER A 269 -20.13 10.46 14.39
N LEU A 270 -21.19 11.29 14.42
CA LEU A 270 -22.14 11.39 13.31
C LEU A 270 -21.44 11.84 12.01
N GLU A 271 -20.44 12.72 12.12
CA GLU A 271 -19.64 13.18 10.99
C GLU A 271 -18.89 12.01 10.32
N GLY A 272 -18.25 11.14 11.10
CA GLY A 272 -17.57 9.95 10.60
C GLY A 272 -18.52 8.97 9.90
N TRP A 273 -19.76 8.85 10.38
CA TRP A 273 -20.80 8.02 9.74
C TRP A 273 -21.39 8.62 8.46
N LEU A 274 -21.39 9.96 8.34
CA LEU A 274 -21.88 10.66 7.15
C LEU A 274 -20.79 10.93 6.12
N TRP A 275 -19.50 10.74 6.46
CA TRP A 275 -18.35 11.04 5.61
C TRP A 275 -18.50 10.48 4.19
N TYR A 276 -18.58 9.16 4.04
CA TYR A 276 -18.67 8.53 2.72
C TYR A 276 -20.02 8.75 2.04
N VAL A 277 -21.09 9.01 2.80
CA VAL A 277 -22.41 9.36 2.24
C VAL A 277 -22.34 10.70 1.50
N ARG A 278 -21.62 11.68 2.07
CA ARG A 278 -21.42 13.02 1.48
C ARG A 278 -20.63 12.97 0.17
N LEU A 279 -19.76 11.97 0.00
CA LEU A 279 -18.92 11.80 -1.20
C LEU A 279 -19.65 11.13 -2.36
N LEU A 280 -20.75 10.41 -2.12
CA LEU A 280 -21.46 9.65 -3.16
C LEU A 280 -21.83 10.49 -4.40
N PRO A 281 -22.32 11.74 -4.29
CA PRO A 281 -22.68 12.54 -5.45
C PRO A 281 -21.53 12.82 -6.39
N ASP A 282 -20.35 13.10 -5.83
CA ASP A 282 -19.16 13.40 -6.62
C ASP A 282 -18.54 12.13 -7.19
N GLN A 283 -18.60 11.02 -6.45
CA GLN A 283 -18.01 9.74 -6.86
C GLN A 283 -18.84 8.97 -7.89
N ILE A 284 -20.16 9.16 -7.91
CA ILE A 284 -21.11 8.37 -8.72
C ILE A 284 -21.87 9.26 -9.72
N GLY A 285 -22.15 10.51 -9.36
CA GLY A 285 -22.97 11.44 -10.11
C GLY A 285 -24.42 11.51 -9.61
N TRP A 286 -24.91 12.73 -9.41
CA TRP A 286 -26.28 13.03 -8.97
C TRP A 286 -27.36 12.35 -9.82
N GLY A 287 -27.23 12.37 -11.15
CA GLY A 287 -28.21 11.78 -12.06
C GLY A 287 -28.43 10.30 -11.80
N LEU A 288 -27.35 9.51 -11.64
CA LEU A 288 -27.46 8.08 -11.36
C LEU A 288 -27.95 7.79 -9.94
N LEU A 289 -27.53 8.59 -8.95
CA LEU A 289 -28.04 8.44 -7.58
C LEU A 289 -29.54 8.65 -7.48
N VAL A 290 -30.07 9.72 -8.10
CA VAL A 290 -31.50 10.04 -8.06
C VAL A 290 -32.30 9.05 -8.91
N LEU A 291 -31.91 8.84 -10.16
CA LEU A 291 -32.64 7.94 -11.07
C LEU A 291 -32.52 6.47 -10.61
N GLY A 292 -31.31 6.03 -10.26
CA GLY A 292 -31.05 4.70 -9.75
C GLY A 292 -31.70 4.48 -8.39
N GLY A 293 -31.54 5.41 -7.44
CA GLY A 293 -32.13 5.32 -6.11
C GLY A 293 -33.65 5.28 -6.13
N SER A 294 -34.30 6.19 -6.85
CA SER A 294 -35.76 6.17 -7.04
C SER A 294 -36.24 4.88 -7.72
N GLY A 295 -35.45 4.36 -8.68
CA GLY A 295 -35.73 3.09 -9.33
C GLY A 295 -35.57 1.88 -8.39
N VAL A 296 -34.64 1.93 -7.43
CA VAL A 296 -34.49 0.91 -6.38
C VAL A 296 -35.69 0.94 -5.44
N ILE A 297 -36.22 2.12 -5.08
CA ILE A 297 -37.46 2.27 -4.30
C ILE A 297 -38.64 1.68 -5.08
N LEU A 298 -38.76 2.00 -6.37
CA LEU A 298 -39.78 1.44 -7.26
C LEU A 298 -39.67 -0.09 -7.35
N TRP A 299 -38.44 -0.60 -7.47
CA TRP A 299 -38.16 -2.04 -7.48
C TRP A 299 -38.59 -2.70 -6.17
N TYR A 300 -38.34 -2.04 -5.04
CA TYR A 300 -38.77 -2.49 -3.73
C TYR A 300 -40.31 -2.58 -3.63
N TRP A 301 -41.03 -1.54 -4.07
CA TRP A 301 -42.50 -1.53 -4.03
C TRP A 301 -43.13 -2.55 -4.99
N GLN A 302 -42.48 -2.85 -6.12
CA GLN A 302 -42.96 -3.80 -7.12
C GLN A 302 -42.42 -5.23 -6.92
N ARG A 303 -41.89 -5.57 -5.74
CA ARG A 303 -41.30 -6.89 -5.43
C ARG A 303 -42.24 -8.08 -5.65
N ARG A 304 -43.55 -7.88 -5.77
CA ARG A 304 -44.55 -8.94 -5.99
C ARG A 304 -44.71 -9.35 -7.46
N THR A 305 -44.09 -8.66 -8.42
CA THR A 305 -44.14 -9.06 -9.84
C THR A 305 -42.98 -9.99 -10.21
N LEU A 306 -43.23 -10.95 -11.11
CA LEU A 306 -42.19 -11.84 -11.68
C LEU A 306 -41.15 -11.02 -12.46
N ASN A 307 -40.06 -10.61 -11.79
CA ASN A 307 -39.11 -9.64 -12.34
C ASN A 307 -37.82 -10.25 -12.91
N GLY A 308 -37.73 -11.58 -13.00
CA GLY A 308 -36.55 -12.26 -13.52
C GLY A 308 -35.28 -12.00 -12.71
N ASP A 309 -35.40 -11.57 -11.45
CA ASP A 309 -34.29 -11.38 -10.53
C ASP A 309 -34.00 -12.67 -9.77
N GLU A 310 -32.73 -13.01 -9.60
CA GLU A 310 -32.31 -14.12 -8.74
C GLU A 310 -32.20 -13.61 -7.29
N ARG A 311 -33.14 -14.05 -6.45
CA ARG A 311 -33.35 -13.49 -5.10
C ARG A 311 -32.12 -13.66 -4.22
N LEU A 312 -31.40 -14.77 -4.33
CA LEU A 312 -30.30 -15.07 -3.43
C LEU A 312 -29.03 -14.29 -3.77
N ALA A 313 -28.71 -14.14 -5.06
CA ALA A 313 -27.59 -13.37 -5.55
C ALA A 313 -27.78 -11.88 -5.21
N TRP A 314 -28.99 -11.35 -5.32
CA TRP A 314 -29.30 -9.99 -4.85
C TRP A 314 -29.13 -9.85 -3.35
N ARG A 315 -29.57 -10.83 -2.56
CA ARG A 315 -29.33 -10.85 -1.10
C ARG A 315 -27.85 -10.88 -0.78
N TRP A 316 -27.07 -11.73 -1.47
CA TRP A 316 -25.64 -11.83 -1.30
C TRP A 316 -24.93 -10.51 -1.61
N LEU A 317 -25.27 -9.86 -2.73
CA LEU A 317 -24.74 -8.54 -3.09
C LEU A 317 -25.05 -7.48 -2.04
N ILE A 318 -26.33 -7.36 -1.63
CA ILE A 318 -26.77 -6.34 -0.67
C ILE A 318 -26.15 -6.57 0.71
N LEU A 319 -26.11 -7.82 1.18
CA LEU A 319 -25.49 -8.15 2.46
C LEU A 319 -23.98 -7.86 2.44
N SER A 320 -23.29 -8.21 1.35
CA SER A 320 -21.86 -7.93 1.20
C SER A 320 -21.59 -6.42 1.17
N LEU A 321 -22.42 -5.67 0.44
CA LEU A 321 -22.33 -4.21 0.38
C LEU A 321 -22.54 -3.56 1.76
N VAL A 322 -23.62 -3.91 2.47
CA VAL A 322 -23.93 -3.32 3.78
C VAL A 322 -22.88 -3.69 4.83
N ALA A 323 -22.43 -4.95 4.85
CA ALA A 323 -21.43 -5.41 5.78
C ALA A 323 -20.07 -4.72 5.56
N GLY A 324 -19.64 -4.62 4.30
CA GLY A 324 -18.42 -3.88 3.94
C GLY A 324 -18.53 -2.39 4.21
N TRP A 325 -19.71 -1.79 3.98
CA TRP A 325 -19.98 -0.37 4.26
C TRP A 325 -19.78 -0.06 5.73
N ILE A 326 -20.39 -0.85 6.63
CA ILE A 326 -20.26 -0.68 8.09
C ILE A 326 -18.79 -0.76 8.51
N PHE A 327 -18.06 -1.79 8.10
CA PHE A 327 -16.68 -1.99 8.55
C PHE A 327 -15.70 -0.97 7.96
N THR A 328 -15.96 -0.46 6.75
CA THR A 328 -15.15 0.63 6.18
C THR A 328 -15.35 1.93 6.98
N HIS A 329 -16.55 2.19 7.51
CA HIS A 329 -16.80 3.33 8.39
C HIS A 329 -16.12 3.20 9.76
N LEU A 330 -15.83 1.97 10.21
CA LEU A 330 -15.12 1.72 11.46
C LEU A 330 -13.62 2.04 11.39
N SER A 331 -13.06 2.27 10.19
CA SER A 331 -11.67 2.71 10.05
C SER A 331 -11.51 4.14 10.60
N PRO A 332 -10.55 4.39 11.51
CA PRO A 332 -10.27 5.75 11.99
C PRO A 332 -9.84 6.70 10.88
N ASN A 333 -8.92 6.25 10.00
CA ASN A 333 -8.46 7.04 8.86
C ASN A 333 -9.55 7.18 7.79
N LYS A 334 -9.82 8.42 7.34
CA LYS A 334 -10.80 8.77 6.32
C LYS A 334 -10.12 9.32 5.06
N ASP A 335 -10.12 8.52 4.00
CA ASP A 335 -9.71 8.94 2.66
C ASP A 335 -10.85 8.68 1.68
N ASP A 336 -11.06 9.59 0.72
CA ASP A 336 -12.15 9.51 -0.24
C ASP A 336 -12.10 8.25 -1.11
N ARG A 337 -10.92 7.70 -1.36
CA ARG A 337 -10.70 6.52 -2.19
C ARG A 337 -10.99 5.20 -1.46
N TYR A 338 -11.04 5.18 -0.11
CA TYR A 338 -11.21 3.94 0.67
C TYR A 338 -12.55 3.23 0.45
N ILE A 339 -13.58 3.95 -0.01
CA ILE A 339 -14.88 3.36 -0.33
C ILE A 339 -14.92 2.69 -1.71
N ALA A 340 -13.90 2.91 -2.56
CA ALA A 340 -13.87 2.43 -3.93
C ALA A 340 -14.20 0.94 -4.12
N PRO A 341 -13.74 0.00 -3.27
CA PRO A 341 -14.04 -1.41 -3.46
C PRO A 341 -15.51 -1.80 -3.24
N LEU A 342 -16.33 -0.92 -2.64
CA LEU A 342 -17.77 -1.11 -2.49
C LEU A 342 -18.56 -0.55 -3.68
N LEU A 343 -17.99 0.40 -4.44
CA LEU A 343 -18.66 1.04 -5.56
C LEU A 343 -19.18 0.05 -6.62
N PRO A 344 -18.47 -1.01 -7.03
CA PRO A 344 -19.00 -1.93 -8.04
C PRO A 344 -20.34 -2.55 -7.63
N MET A 345 -20.49 -2.96 -6.36
CA MET A 345 -21.75 -3.51 -5.86
C MET A 345 -22.84 -2.45 -5.79
N PHE A 346 -22.50 -1.24 -5.33
CA PHE A 346 -23.45 -0.13 -5.23
C PHE A 346 -23.93 0.33 -6.61
N LEU A 347 -23.04 0.44 -7.59
CA LEU A 347 -23.35 0.78 -8.98
C LEU A 347 -24.20 -0.30 -9.67
N ILE A 348 -23.99 -1.58 -9.39
CA ILE A 348 -24.87 -2.67 -9.85
C ILE A 348 -26.28 -2.50 -9.27
N LEU A 349 -26.41 -2.15 -8.00
CA LEU A 349 -27.70 -1.90 -7.34
C LEU A 349 -28.42 -0.70 -7.96
N LEU A 350 -27.72 0.42 -8.18
CA LEU A 350 -28.29 1.61 -8.84
C LEU A 350 -28.68 1.31 -10.29
N SER A 351 -27.84 0.56 -11.02
CA SER A 351 -28.14 0.10 -12.38
C SER A 351 -29.43 -0.73 -12.42
N ARG A 352 -29.70 -1.52 -11.38
CA ARG A 352 -30.97 -2.26 -11.26
C ARG A 352 -32.16 -1.34 -11.05
N GLY A 353 -32.00 -0.24 -10.32
CA GLY A 353 -33.04 0.77 -10.20
C GLY A 353 -33.35 1.44 -11.54
N VAL A 354 -32.32 1.86 -12.27
CA VAL A 354 -32.48 2.39 -13.64
C VAL A 354 -33.17 1.37 -14.56
N TRP A 355 -32.77 0.09 -14.46
CA TRP A 355 -33.44 -1.00 -15.19
C TRP A 355 -34.93 -1.13 -14.83
N GLN A 356 -35.30 -0.91 -13.55
CA GLN A 356 -36.69 -0.96 -13.11
C GLN A 356 -37.54 0.13 -13.77
N TRP A 357 -37.01 1.34 -13.89
CA TRP A 357 -37.69 2.42 -14.61
C TRP A 357 -37.98 2.03 -16.05
N GLY A 358 -37.00 1.43 -16.75
CA GLY A 358 -37.18 0.93 -18.11
C GLY A 358 -38.29 -0.13 -18.22
N LEU A 359 -38.35 -1.06 -17.26
CA LEU A 359 -39.42 -2.06 -17.19
C LEU A 359 -40.80 -1.44 -16.93
N TRP A 360 -40.87 -0.47 -16.01
CA TRP A 360 -42.11 0.21 -15.66
C TRP A 360 -42.66 1.03 -16.83
N VAL A 361 -41.83 1.81 -17.51
CA VAL A 361 -42.20 2.59 -18.70
C VAL A 361 -42.72 1.66 -19.81
N LYS A 362 -42.02 0.55 -20.06
CA LYS A 362 -42.45 -0.46 -21.05
C LYS A 362 -43.82 -1.04 -20.73
N LYS A 363 -44.12 -1.28 -19.45
CA LYS A 363 -45.42 -1.80 -19.00
C LYS A 363 -46.53 -0.74 -19.08
N ARG A 364 -46.24 0.51 -18.71
CA ARG A 364 -47.24 1.59 -18.61
C ARG A 364 -47.58 2.23 -19.96
N TRP A 365 -46.60 2.32 -20.88
CA TRP A 365 -46.75 2.93 -22.20
C TRP A 365 -46.11 2.08 -23.32
N PRO A 366 -46.71 0.94 -23.69
CA PRO A 366 -46.16 0.04 -24.71
C PRO A 366 -45.96 0.72 -26.07
N ALA A 367 -46.88 1.59 -26.49
CA ALA A 367 -46.83 2.29 -27.77
C ALA A 367 -45.68 3.31 -27.89
N ARG A 368 -45.15 3.81 -26.76
CA ARG A 368 -44.00 4.72 -26.71
C ARG A 368 -42.73 4.04 -26.16
N SER A 369 -42.80 2.72 -25.94
CA SER A 369 -41.74 1.91 -25.30
C SER A 369 -40.46 1.81 -26.11
N SER A 370 -40.47 2.10 -27.41
CA SER A 370 -39.31 1.95 -28.28
C SER A 370 -38.25 3.03 -28.07
N TRP A 371 -38.62 4.25 -27.65
CA TRP A 371 -37.69 5.36 -27.52
C TRP A 371 -37.61 5.99 -26.11
N LEU A 372 -38.69 6.01 -25.32
CA LEU A 372 -38.70 6.66 -24.00
C LEU A 372 -37.69 6.09 -22.99
N PRO A 373 -37.58 4.76 -22.80
CA PRO A 373 -36.55 4.19 -21.91
C PRO A 373 -35.14 4.54 -22.39
N GLY A 374 -34.91 4.55 -23.70
CA GLY A 374 -33.64 4.96 -24.30
C GLY A 374 -33.33 6.43 -24.06
N LEU A 375 -34.33 7.31 -24.15
CA LEU A 375 -34.21 8.73 -23.86
C LEU A 375 -33.88 9.01 -22.38
N VAL A 376 -34.57 8.34 -21.45
CA VAL A 376 -34.30 8.48 -20.00
C VAL A 376 -32.90 7.97 -19.65
N LEU A 377 -32.48 6.86 -20.25
CA LEU A 377 -31.13 6.33 -20.13
C LEU A 377 -30.08 7.28 -20.73
N LEU A 378 -30.38 7.88 -21.88
CA LEU A 378 -29.53 8.88 -22.52
C LEU A 378 -29.39 10.13 -21.65
N LEU A 379 -30.48 10.71 -21.15
CA LEU A 379 -30.44 11.91 -20.32
C LEU A 379 -29.71 11.67 -18.99
N GLY A 380 -29.97 10.54 -18.33
CA GLY A 380 -29.24 10.14 -17.12
C GLY A 380 -27.75 9.85 -17.39
N GLY A 381 -27.46 9.18 -18.51
CA GLY A 381 -26.10 8.90 -18.96
C GLY A 381 -25.33 10.17 -19.32
N CYS A 382 -25.95 11.11 -20.04
CA CYS A 382 -25.35 12.40 -20.40
C CYS A 382 -25.00 13.23 -19.17
N ASN A 383 -25.84 13.24 -18.13
CA ASN A 383 -25.51 13.92 -16.87
C ASN A 383 -24.31 13.26 -16.16
N MET A 384 -24.25 11.93 -16.15
CA MET A 384 -23.13 11.18 -15.57
C MET A 384 -21.82 11.42 -16.32
N VAL A 385 -21.86 11.43 -17.66
CA VAL A 385 -20.71 11.81 -18.50
C VAL A 385 -20.30 13.24 -18.24
N SER A 386 -21.25 14.17 -18.23
CA SER A 386 -20.94 15.59 -18.04
C SER A 386 -20.30 15.82 -16.67
N ASN A 387 -20.81 15.20 -15.61
CA ASN A 387 -20.23 15.35 -14.28
C ASN A 387 -18.85 14.69 -14.20
N GLY A 388 -18.73 13.42 -14.63
CA GLY A 388 -17.46 12.70 -14.65
C GLY A 388 -16.39 13.41 -15.50
N TRP A 389 -16.77 13.90 -16.68
CA TRP A 389 -15.91 14.70 -17.54
C TRP A 389 -15.52 16.02 -16.88
N SER A 390 -16.45 16.72 -16.24
CA SER A 390 -16.14 17.98 -15.54
C SER A 390 -15.16 17.76 -14.40
N VAL A 391 -15.43 16.81 -13.49
CA VAL A 391 -14.57 16.46 -12.36
C VAL A 391 -13.18 16.06 -12.85
N GLN A 392 -13.13 15.18 -13.86
CA GLN A 392 -11.87 14.71 -14.43
C GLN A 392 -11.12 15.81 -15.17
N SER A 393 -11.81 16.71 -15.88
CA SER A 393 -11.19 17.85 -16.55
C SER A 393 -10.63 18.88 -15.57
N THR A 394 -11.32 19.12 -14.44
CA THR A 394 -10.83 19.99 -13.39
C THR A 394 -9.58 19.40 -12.76
N ARG A 395 -9.62 18.12 -12.39
CA ARG A 395 -8.48 17.41 -11.79
C ARG A 395 -7.26 17.39 -12.72
N LEU A 396 -7.46 16.97 -13.97
CA LEU A 396 -6.38 16.80 -14.93
C LEU A 396 -5.92 18.13 -15.56
N GLY A 397 -6.77 19.15 -15.57
CA GLY A 397 -6.42 20.51 -16.00
C GLY A 397 -5.39 21.19 -15.09
N HIS A 398 -5.29 20.74 -13.84
CA HIS A 398 -4.28 21.19 -12.86
C HIS A 398 -3.09 20.22 -12.77
N GLY A 399 -2.86 19.40 -13.82
CA GLY A 399 -1.80 18.41 -13.81
C GLY A 399 -0.44 19.02 -13.44
N HIS A 400 0.25 18.36 -12.52
CA HIS A 400 1.56 18.77 -12.04
C HIS A 400 2.54 18.90 -13.20
N GLN A 401 3.02 20.11 -13.43
CA GLN A 401 4.06 20.40 -14.41
C GLN A 401 5.32 20.75 -13.66
N GLY A 402 6.48 20.48 -14.23
CA GLY A 402 7.71 20.83 -13.53
C GLY A 402 8.95 20.40 -14.27
N PRO A 403 10.10 21.01 -13.97
CA PRO A 403 11.37 20.67 -14.59
C PRO A 403 11.95 19.35 -14.07
N LEU A 404 11.12 18.43 -13.52
CA LEU A 404 11.57 17.19 -12.88
C LEU A 404 12.47 16.35 -13.78
N ASP A 405 12.06 16.12 -15.03
CA ASP A 405 12.89 15.33 -15.98
C ASP A 405 14.23 16.01 -16.25
N ALA A 406 14.25 17.33 -16.37
CA ALA A 406 15.48 18.10 -16.58
C ALA A 406 16.40 18.04 -15.34
N ILE A 407 15.85 18.26 -14.13
CA ILE A 407 16.58 18.16 -12.86
C ILE A 407 17.20 16.76 -12.71
N VAL A 408 16.39 15.72 -12.93
CA VAL A 408 16.82 14.33 -12.77
C VAL A 408 17.92 13.97 -13.75
N ARG A 409 17.77 14.32 -15.03
CA ARG A 409 18.81 14.08 -16.04
C ARG A 409 20.09 14.84 -15.71
N ARG A 410 19.96 16.08 -15.23
CA ARG A 410 21.11 16.91 -14.86
C ARG A 410 21.90 16.32 -13.69
N ALA A 411 21.20 15.70 -12.74
CA ALA A 411 21.79 14.97 -11.63
C ALA A 411 22.27 13.54 -12.00
N GLY A 412 22.22 13.15 -13.28
CA GLY A 412 22.70 11.86 -13.77
C GLY A 412 21.69 10.70 -13.69
N GLY A 413 20.42 11.00 -13.41
CA GLY A 413 19.33 10.02 -13.40
C GLY A 413 18.90 9.58 -14.79
N ALA A 414 18.11 8.51 -14.85
CA ALA A 414 17.63 7.86 -16.09
C ALA A 414 18.74 7.38 -17.06
N ASP A 415 20.01 7.35 -16.61
CA ASP A 415 21.13 6.77 -17.34
C ASP A 415 21.64 5.51 -16.60
N PRO A 416 21.59 4.31 -17.22
CA PRO A 416 22.08 3.08 -16.60
C PRO A 416 23.60 3.04 -16.41
N LYS A 417 24.36 3.91 -17.09
CA LYS A 417 25.82 3.98 -16.97
C LYS A 417 26.27 4.89 -15.82
N SER A 418 25.39 5.74 -15.31
CA SER A 418 25.69 6.61 -14.18
C SER A 418 25.98 5.80 -12.92
N GLN A 419 26.88 6.34 -12.09
CA GLN A 419 27.10 5.84 -10.75
C GLN A 419 25.84 6.02 -9.88
N PRO A 420 25.67 5.26 -8.80
CA PRO A 420 24.64 5.51 -7.80
C PRO A 420 24.70 6.94 -7.29
N VAL A 421 23.59 7.67 -7.35
CA VAL A 421 23.49 9.05 -6.86
C VAL A 421 22.32 9.15 -5.90
N THR A 422 22.56 9.70 -4.71
CA THR A 422 21.49 10.13 -3.81
C THR A 422 21.32 11.65 -3.94
N LEU A 423 20.13 12.08 -4.34
CA LEU A 423 19.75 13.49 -4.40
C LEU A 423 18.93 13.83 -3.16
N ILE A 424 19.43 14.76 -2.34
CA ILE A 424 18.72 15.27 -1.18
C ILE A 424 17.69 16.30 -1.69
N VAL A 425 16.43 15.97 -1.55
CA VAL A 425 15.29 16.76 -2.00
C VAL A 425 14.70 17.46 -0.79
N VAL A 426 15.01 18.74 -0.65
CA VAL A 426 14.47 19.58 0.42
C VAL A 426 13.00 19.96 0.18
N PRO A 427 12.58 20.39 -1.03
CA PRO A 427 11.16 20.70 -1.25
C PRO A 427 10.28 19.46 -1.22
N SER A 428 9.07 19.61 -0.69
CA SER A 428 8.03 18.57 -0.75
C SER A 428 6.75 19.18 -1.31
N THR A 429 6.65 19.13 -2.62
CA THR A 429 5.50 19.61 -3.40
C THR A 429 4.96 18.48 -4.28
N PRO A 430 3.72 18.58 -4.77
CA PRO A 430 3.19 17.60 -5.72
C PRO A 430 4.03 17.48 -7.00
N ASP A 431 4.56 18.62 -7.49
CA ASP A 431 5.41 18.71 -8.68
C ASP A 431 6.83 18.15 -8.48
N LEU A 432 7.36 18.25 -7.26
CA LEU A 432 8.73 17.86 -6.92
C LEU A 432 8.83 17.39 -5.47
N ASN A 433 9.17 16.11 -5.30
CA ASN A 433 9.38 15.45 -4.02
C ASN A 433 10.33 14.25 -4.17
N GLN A 434 10.76 13.65 -3.06
CA GLN A 434 11.70 12.52 -3.05
C GLN A 434 11.21 11.29 -3.84
N HIS A 435 9.89 11.04 -3.89
CA HIS A 435 9.33 9.86 -4.54
C HIS A 435 9.36 10.03 -6.06
N ASN A 436 8.95 11.19 -6.57
CA ASN A 436 8.95 11.44 -8.02
C ASN A 436 10.38 11.59 -8.59
N VAL A 437 11.30 12.18 -7.83
CA VAL A 437 12.74 12.19 -8.13
C VAL A 437 13.30 10.77 -8.19
N SER A 438 12.98 9.93 -7.20
CA SER A 438 13.40 8.53 -7.21
C SER A 438 12.84 7.78 -8.42
N TYR A 439 11.56 7.96 -8.73
CA TYR A 439 10.95 7.23 -9.83
C TYR A 439 11.58 7.63 -11.17
N TYR A 440 11.66 8.93 -11.47
CA TYR A 440 12.26 9.40 -12.71
C TYR A 440 13.76 9.08 -12.78
N GLY A 441 14.48 9.21 -11.67
CA GLY A 441 15.91 8.90 -11.58
C GLY A 441 16.27 7.45 -11.83
N ARG A 442 15.34 6.54 -11.54
CA ARG A 442 15.54 5.09 -11.67
C ARG A 442 14.98 4.51 -12.96
N ARG A 443 14.27 5.28 -13.78
CA ARG A 443 13.78 4.76 -15.06
C ARG A 443 14.93 4.38 -16.00
N GLN A 444 14.65 3.51 -16.97
CA GLN A 444 15.60 3.03 -17.98
C GLN A 444 16.88 2.39 -17.40
N GLY A 445 16.82 1.85 -16.18
CA GLY A 445 18.00 1.28 -15.52
C GLY A 445 18.83 2.28 -14.72
N GLY A 446 18.39 3.55 -14.62
CA GLY A 446 19.05 4.58 -13.84
C GLY A 446 19.15 4.25 -12.34
N ARG A 447 20.10 4.94 -11.69
CA ARG A 447 20.51 4.70 -10.30
C ARG A 447 20.52 5.99 -9.47
N LEU A 448 19.65 6.94 -9.81
CA LEU A 448 19.43 8.13 -8.99
C LEU A 448 18.25 7.91 -8.06
N VAL A 449 18.44 8.13 -6.76
CA VAL A 449 17.36 8.06 -5.75
C VAL A 449 17.19 9.41 -5.07
N GLY A 450 15.94 9.85 -4.92
CA GLY A 450 15.58 11.01 -4.12
C GLY A 450 15.37 10.64 -2.66
N ARG A 451 15.85 11.47 -1.74
CA ARG A 451 15.66 11.32 -0.29
C ARG A 451 15.32 12.66 0.33
N GLN A 452 14.46 12.66 1.35
CA GLN A 452 13.97 13.88 1.97
C GLN A 452 14.77 14.20 3.24
N LEU A 453 15.38 15.38 3.28
CA LEU A 453 16.01 15.99 4.47
C LEU A 453 15.69 17.49 4.48
N GLY A 454 15.76 18.12 5.65
CA GLY A 454 15.35 19.52 5.86
C GLY A 454 14.05 19.66 6.63
N SER A 455 13.45 18.54 7.05
CA SER A 455 12.32 18.55 7.99
C SER A 455 12.73 18.95 9.41
N SER A 456 14.01 18.80 9.76
CA SER A 456 14.56 19.14 11.07
C SER A 456 15.77 20.06 10.96
N LYS A 457 16.00 20.91 11.97
CA LYS A 457 17.23 21.72 12.07
C LYS A 457 18.47 20.83 12.24
N PHE A 458 18.30 19.64 12.80
CA PHE A 458 19.38 18.66 12.96
C PHE A 458 19.86 18.06 11.64
N ASP A 459 19.10 18.23 10.55
CA ASP A 459 19.48 17.74 9.21
C ASP A 459 20.62 18.58 8.59
N VAL A 460 20.80 19.83 9.04
CA VAL A 460 21.76 20.78 8.43
C VAL A 460 23.18 20.26 8.45
N LYS A 461 23.68 19.89 9.63
CA LYS A 461 25.07 19.45 9.81
C LYS A 461 25.37 18.18 8.99
N PRO A 462 24.57 17.09 9.08
CA PRO A 462 24.77 15.91 8.25
C PRO A 462 24.77 16.19 6.75
N VAL A 463 23.88 17.05 6.26
CA VAL A 463 23.86 17.42 4.83
C VAL A 463 25.14 18.16 4.43
N LEU A 464 25.59 19.13 5.23
CA LEU A 464 26.84 19.86 4.96
C LEU A 464 28.10 18.99 5.07
N GLU A 465 28.08 17.94 5.90
CA GLU A 465 29.23 17.06 6.05
C GLU A 465 29.28 15.94 5.01
N GLN A 466 28.12 15.41 4.59
CA GLN A 466 28.03 14.15 3.84
C GLN A 466 27.31 14.27 2.49
N GLY A 467 26.39 15.23 2.37
CA GLY A 467 25.56 15.40 1.18
C GLY A 467 26.40 15.64 -0.07
N GLN A 468 26.04 14.95 -1.15
CA GLN A 468 26.70 15.07 -2.46
C GLN A 468 25.92 15.95 -3.42
N TRP A 469 24.60 15.79 -3.43
CA TRP A 469 23.69 16.54 -4.27
C TRP A 469 22.52 17.04 -3.43
N VAL A 470 22.17 18.30 -3.61
CA VAL A 470 21.06 18.93 -2.91
C VAL A 470 20.20 19.69 -3.91
N LEU A 471 18.89 19.48 -3.81
CA LEU A 471 17.88 20.19 -4.57
C LEU A 471 17.14 21.12 -3.63
N LEU A 472 17.23 22.41 -3.92
CA LEU A 472 16.67 23.48 -3.11
C LEU A 472 15.54 24.21 -3.83
N ALA A 473 14.78 24.92 -3.02
CA ALA A 473 13.63 25.70 -3.43
C ALA A 473 13.72 27.14 -2.89
N GLU A 474 13.82 28.15 -3.76
CA GLU A 474 13.55 29.56 -3.42
C GLU A 474 12.07 29.82 -3.04
N GLY A 475 11.82 30.46 -1.90
CA GLY A 475 10.46 30.75 -1.42
C GLY A 475 9.80 29.54 -0.73
N ASP A 476 8.51 29.34 -0.95
CA ASP A 476 7.76 28.24 -0.33
C ASP A 476 8.34 26.86 -0.72
N GLN A 477 8.58 26.01 0.29
CA GLN A 477 9.13 24.67 0.16
C GLN A 477 8.06 23.56 0.27
N GLY A 478 6.78 23.95 0.32
CA GLY A 478 5.64 23.04 0.38
C GLY A 478 5.40 22.55 1.81
N SER A 479 5.18 21.25 1.98
CA SER A 479 4.79 20.67 3.29
C SER A 479 5.91 20.60 4.34
N VAL A 480 7.04 21.30 4.15
CA VAL A 480 8.21 21.25 5.03
C VAL A 480 8.21 22.45 5.98
N ARG A 481 8.57 22.23 7.25
CA ARG A 481 8.63 23.27 8.30
C ARG A 481 9.74 24.30 8.02
N GLY A 482 9.77 25.41 8.77
CA GLY A 482 10.81 26.45 8.66
C GLY A 482 12.27 26.00 8.86
N SER A 483 12.51 24.75 9.27
CA SER A 483 13.81 24.08 9.20
C SER A 483 14.35 23.97 7.76
N ALA A 484 13.48 23.86 6.76
CA ALA A 484 13.85 23.81 5.35
C ALA A 484 14.58 25.08 4.91
N GLU A 485 14.11 26.26 5.36
CA GLU A 485 14.76 27.54 5.08
C GLU A 485 16.15 27.63 5.73
N THR A 486 16.30 27.00 6.90
CA THR A 486 17.60 26.95 7.60
C THR A 486 18.59 26.12 6.78
N LEU A 487 18.16 24.96 6.26
CA LEU A 487 19.00 24.12 5.42
C LEU A 487 19.31 24.78 4.07
N ASP A 488 18.32 25.40 3.43
CA ASP A 488 18.53 26.16 2.18
C ASP A 488 19.60 27.24 2.35
N ARG A 489 19.48 28.07 3.40
CA ARG A 489 20.46 29.10 3.71
C ARG A 489 21.85 28.51 3.94
N ALA A 490 21.93 27.44 4.73
CA ALA A 490 23.20 26.79 5.06
C ALA A 490 23.91 26.23 3.82
N VAL A 491 23.18 25.58 2.90
CA VAL A 491 23.77 25.05 1.65
C VAL A 491 24.32 26.20 0.81
N ARG A 492 23.58 27.31 0.67
CA ARG A 492 23.99 28.47 -0.13
C ARG A 492 25.20 29.22 0.44
N THR A 493 25.35 29.30 1.77
CA THR A 493 26.40 30.11 2.41
C THR A 493 27.62 29.30 2.87
N SER A 494 27.52 27.97 2.94
CA SER A 494 28.59 27.12 3.50
C SER A 494 29.88 27.10 2.68
N GLY A 495 29.83 27.38 1.38
CA GLY A 495 30.95 27.16 0.46
C GLY A 495 31.26 25.69 0.16
N VAL A 496 30.48 24.74 0.72
CA VAL A 496 30.64 23.30 0.50
C VAL A 496 30.03 22.85 -0.83
N PHE A 497 29.01 23.57 -1.30
CA PHE A 497 28.27 23.23 -2.51
C PHE A 497 28.44 24.30 -3.57
N VAL A 498 28.65 23.86 -4.80
CA VAL A 498 28.62 24.69 -6.00
C VAL A 498 27.25 24.62 -6.65
N HIS A 499 26.77 25.77 -7.09
CA HIS A 499 25.54 25.87 -7.87
C HIS A 499 25.77 25.22 -9.25
N VAL A 500 24.87 24.32 -9.64
CA VAL A 500 24.94 23.59 -10.92
C VAL A 500 24.03 24.23 -11.95
N GLU A 501 22.75 24.41 -11.60
CA GLU A 501 21.73 24.90 -12.52
C GLU A 501 20.48 25.36 -11.77
N THR A 502 19.73 26.28 -12.38
CA THR A 502 18.45 26.78 -11.88
C THR A 502 17.33 26.43 -12.85
N PHE A 503 16.19 26.03 -12.32
CA PHE A 503 15.02 25.60 -13.08
C PHE A 503 13.79 26.41 -12.67
N ALA A 504 13.00 26.85 -13.65
CA ALA A 504 11.77 27.60 -13.38
C ALA A 504 10.70 26.73 -12.72
N ARG A 505 9.94 27.30 -11.78
CA ARG A 505 8.79 26.64 -11.17
C ARG A 505 7.47 27.00 -11.84
N PRO A 506 6.48 26.08 -11.83
CA PRO A 506 5.15 26.37 -12.34
C PRO A 506 4.43 27.46 -11.55
N GLN A 507 4.58 27.46 -10.22
CA GLN A 507 3.85 28.35 -9.30
C GLN A 507 4.61 29.65 -8.97
N GLY A 508 5.67 29.97 -9.73
CA GLY A 508 6.59 31.08 -9.46
C GLY A 508 7.78 30.68 -8.58
N GLY A 509 8.88 31.43 -8.71
CA GLY A 509 10.17 31.11 -8.09
C GLY A 509 11.00 30.09 -8.90
N THR A 510 12.09 29.59 -8.29
CA THR A 510 13.01 28.66 -8.95
C THR A 510 13.40 27.48 -8.07
N TYR A 511 13.69 26.33 -8.69
CA TYR A 511 14.45 25.25 -8.07
C TYR A 511 15.93 25.44 -8.42
N SER A 512 16.83 25.14 -7.48
CA SER A 512 18.26 25.19 -7.73
C SER A 512 18.91 23.87 -7.35
N LEU A 513 19.72 23.35 -8.26
CA LEU A 513 20.47 22.11 -8.07
C LEU A 513 21.90 22.45 -7.67
N TRP A 514 22.35 21.79 -6.62
CA TRP A 514 23.66 22.01 -6.01
C TRP A 514 24.41 20.70 -5.93
N ARG A 515 25.71 20.75 -6.18
CA ARG A 515 26.63 19.62 -6.07
C ARG A 515 27.75 19.99 -5.12
N ARG A 516 28.19 19.06 -4.29
CA ARG A 516 29.36 19.25 -3.45
C ARG A 516 30.57 19.65 -4.31
N ASP A 517 31.30 20.65 -3.84
CA ASP A 517 32.55 21.07 -4.47
C ASP A 517 33.61 19.97 -4.32
N ALA A 518 34.34 19.69 -5.40
CA ALA A 518 35.42 18.71 -5.38
C ALA A 518 36.58 19.15 -4.48
N ASP A 519 36.73 20.46 -4.26
CA ASP A 519 37.75 21.03 -3.38
C ASP A 519 37.31 21.12 -1.91
N SER A 520 36.06 20.76 -1.61
CA SER A 520 35.56 20.69 -0.23
C SER A 520 36.11 19.46 0.51
N MET A 521 36.10 19.50 1.85
CA MET A 521 36.54 18.37 2.67
C MET A 521 35.76 17.10 2.30
N GLU A 522 36.49 16.01 2.02
CA GLU A 522 35.88 14.73 1.72
C GLU A 522 35.05 14.23 2.92
N PRO A 523 33.84 13.71 2.68
CA PRO A 523 33.03 13.16 3.75
C PRO A 523 33.67 11.95 4.42
N VAL A 524 33.60 11.91 5.75
CA VAL A 524 33.96 10.72 6.53
C VAL A 524 32.99 9.59 6.18
N LEU A 525 33.51 8.47 5.69
CA LEU A 525 32.69 7.34 5.26
C LEU A 525 31.92 6.77 6.46
N PHE A 526 30.62 6.53 6.29
CA PHE A 526 29.78 5.97 7.35
C PHE A 526 30.28 4.62 7.89
N GLN A 527 30.95 3.83 7.03
CA GLN A 527 31.57 2.56 7.42
C GLN A 527 32.63 2.71 8.52
N GLU A 528 33.25 3.88 8.69
CA GLU A 528 34.24 4.15 9.73
C GLU A 528 33.58 4.46 11.07
N ARG A 529 32.41 5.10 11.04
CA ARG A 529 31.62 5.45 12.23
C ARG A 529 30.73 4.30 12.70
N PHE A 530 30.31 3.43 11.78
CA PHE A 530 29.34 2.37 12.06
C PHE A 530 29.76 1.41 13.18
N PRO A 531 31.02 0.93 13.27
CA PRO A 531 31.41 -0.02 14.32
C PRO A 531 31.20 0.54 15.74
N ALA A 532 31.60 1.79 15.97
CA ALA A 532 31.39 2.49 17.23
C ALA A 532 29.89 2.70 17.52
N LEU A 533 29.10 3.09 16.52
CA LEU A 533 27.65 3.21 16.64
C LEU A 533 27.02 1.85 17.01
N ALA A 534 27.38 0.78 16.31
CA ALA A 534 26.87 -0.56 16.57
C ALA A 534 27.21 -1.06 17.97
N ALA A 535 28.42 -0.76 18.46
CA ALA A 535 28.82 -1.06 19.83
C ALA A 535 27.95 -0.31 20.87
N GLY A 536 27.44 0.88 20.53
CA GLY A 536 26.50 1.64 21.38
C GLY A 536 25.23 0.88 21.76
N LEU A 537 24.83 -0.15 21.00
CA LEU A 537 23.74 -1.06 21.38
C LEU A 537 24.03 -1.75 22.73
N SER A 538 25.28 -1.91 23.14
CA SER A 538 25.62 -2.49 24.45
C SER A 538 25.11 -1.67 25.63
N LEU A 539 24.68 -0.42 25.41
CA LEU A 539 24.09 0.46 26.41
C LEU A 539 22.58 0.23 26.62
N GLY A 540 21.93 -0.58 25.77
CA GLY A 540 20.51 -0.84 25.85
C GLY A 540 19.64 0.29 25.28
N PRO A 541 18.44 0.54 25.85
CA PRO A 541 17.53 1.59 25.41
C PRO A 541 18.18 2.98 25.29
N PRO A 542 19.05 3.45 26.21
CA PRO A 542 19.78 4.71 26.03
C PRO A 542 20.68 4.77 24.79
N GLY A 543 21.17 3.63 24.29
CA GLY A 543 21.98 3.56 23.07
C GLY A 543 21.15 3.48 21.79
N LEU A 544 19.89 3.05 21.87
CA LEU A 544 19.05 2.82 20.69
C LEU A 544 18.79 4.09 19.89
N GLU A 545 18.44 5.18 20.57
CA GLU A 545 18.12 6.44 19.89
C GLU A 545 19.32 6.97 19.11
N ALA A 546 20.50 7.05 19.75
CA ALA A 546 21.73 7.51 19.10
C ALA A 546 22.09 6.67 17.85
N VAL A 547 21.87 5.35 17.91
CA VAL A 547 22.15 4.43 16.80
C VAL A 547 21.15 4.61 15.67
N PHE A 548 19.85 4.55 15.97
CA PHE A 548 18.81 4.55 14.94
C PHE A 548 18.57 5.94 14.34
N SER A 549 18.73 7.02 15.10
CA SER A 549 18.70 8.39 14.56
C SER A 549 19.85 8.62 13.57
N SER A 550 21.08 8.21 13.91
CA SER A 550 22.23 8.29 13.01
C SER A 550 22.04 7.47 11.74
N ILE A 551 21.52 6.24 11.87
CA ILE A 551 21.24 5.37 10.72
C ILE A 551 20.11 5.92 9.86
N ALA A 552 19.06 6.49 10.47
CA ALA A 552 17.94 7.08 9.74
C ALA A 552 18.41 8.23 8.84
N VAL A 553 19.25 9.12 9.37
CA VAL A 553 19.86 10.21 8.59
C VAL A 553 20.78 9.65 7.51
N GLU A 554 21.64 8.68 7.84
CA GLU A 554 22.50 8.04 6.84
C GLU A 554 21.70 7.40 5.69
N HIS A 555 20.59 6.75 5.98
CA HIS A 555 19.73 6.12 4.95
C HIS A 555 19.06 7.15 4.04
N MET A 556 19.00 8.42 4.46
CA MET A 556 18.61 9.55 3.62
C MET A 556 19.79 10.13 2.83
N LEU A 557 21.01 10.11 3.36
CA LEU A 557 22.22 10.56 2.68
C LEU A 557 22.71 9.54 1.62
N ASP A 558 22.62 8.26 1.93
CA ASP A 558 22.92 7.12 1.07
C ASP A 558 21.68 6.23 0.91
N GLY A 559 20.84 6.59 -0.06
CA GLY A 559 19.65 5.80 -0.38
C GLY A 559 19.92 4.44 -1.04
N HIS A 560 21.19 4.11 -1.31
CA HIS A 560 21.64 2.84 -1.90
C HIS A 560 22.24 1.89 -0.87
N PHE A 561 22.55 2.37 0.32
CA PHE A 561 23.16 1.61 1.42
C PHE A 561 24.50 0.96 1.03
N LEU A 562 25.33 1.68 0.27
CA LEU A 562 26.61 1.23 -0.26
C LEU A 562 27.59 0.79 0.83
N TYR A 563 27.46 1.34 2.05
CA TYR A 563 28.29 0.98 3.20
C TYR A 563 28.14 -0.48 3.65
N ARG A 564 27.01 -1.14 3.37
CA ARG A 564 26.67 -2.45 3.99
C ARG A 564 27.62 -3.58 3.58
N GLU A 565 27.90 -3.70 2.29
CA GLU A 565 28.71 -4.82 1.76
C GLU A 565 30.20 -4.74 2.13
N PRO A 566 30.90 -3.59 1.95
CA PRO A 566 32.28 -3.44 2.40
C PRO A 566 32.43 -3.70 3.89
N LEU A 567 31.52 -3.14 4.71
CA LEU A 567 31.54 -3.29 6.15
C LEU A 567 31.29 -4.73 6.59
N LYS A 568 30.34 -5.44 5.97
CA LYS A 568 30.11 -6.87 6.22
C LYS A 568 31.37 -7.69 5.96
N LYS A 569 32.05 -7.45 4.83
CA LYS A 569 33.31 -8.14 4.48
C LYS A 569 34.41 -7.82 5.49
N GLN A 570 34.55 -6.57 5.91
CA GLN A 570 35.54 -6.15 6.90
C GLN A 570 35.30 -6.84 8.26
N ALA A 571 34.06 -6.82 8.76
CA ALA A 571 33.72 -7.45 10.03
C ALA A 571 33.92 -8.97 10.00
N LEU A 572 33.59 -9.64 8.90
CA LEU A 572 33.85 -11.08 8.74
C LEU A 572 35.35 -11.40 8.71
N ARG A 573 36.18 -10.57 8.07
CA ARG A 573 37.64 -10.72 8.10
C ARG A 573 38.21 -10.55 9.52
N ARG A 574 37.73 -9.55 10.26
CA ARG A 574 38.11 -9.36 11.67
C ARG A 574 37.77 -10.58 12.51
N LEU A 575 36.59 -11.17 12.32
CA LEU A 575 36.19 -12.40 13.01
C LEU A 575 36.99 -13.64 12.60
N ALA A 576 37.44 -13.73 11.35
CA ALA A 576 38.31 -14.82 10.92
C ALA A 576 39.66 -14.78 11.64
N ASN A 577 40.17 -13.58 11.93
CA ASN A 577 41.43 -13.39 12.66
C ASN A 577 41.23 -13.47 14.18
N ASN A 578 40.15 -12.91 14.71
CA ASN A 578 39.79 -12.90 16.11
C ASN A 578 38.30 -13.24 16.29
N PRO A 579 37.95 -14.52 16.56
CA PRO A 579 36.56 -14.93 16.78
C PRO A 579 35.88 -14.23 17.97
N SER A 580 36.65 -13.63 18.87
CA SER A 580 36.15 -12.91 20.05
C SER A 580 36.06 -11.39 19.84
N ASP A 581 36.22 -10.90 18.61
CA ASP A 581 36.08 -9.47 18.30
C ASP A 581 34.62 -9.00 18.51
N LYS A 582 34.38 -8.32 19.63
CA LYS A 582 33.05 -7.84 20.06
C LYS A 582 32.48 -6.80 19.09
N GLU A 583 33.32 -5.89 18.61
CA GLU A 583 32.91 -4.79 17.73
C GLU A 583 32.47 -5.33 16.36
N ALA A 584 33.21 -6.31 15.83
CA ALA A 584 32.81 -7.00 14.60
C ALA A 584 31.47 -7.73 14.75
N ARG A 585 31.20 -8.35 15.91
CA ARG A 585 29.91 -9.00 16.18
C ARG A 585 28.76 -8.01 16.32
N TRP A 586 28.92 -6.90 17.04
CA TRP A 586 27.92 -5.84 17.09
C TRP A 586 27.62 -5.29 15.70
N SER A 587 28.66 -5.06 14.90
CA SER A 587 28.52 -4.57 13.52
C SER A 587 27.69 -5.53 12.66
N LEU A 588 28.03 -6.83 12.69
CA LEU A 588 27.28 -7.85 11.93
C LEU A 588 25.85 -8.04 12.47
N ALA A 589 25.64 -7.93 13.78
CA ALA A 589 24.32 -8.03 14.37
C ALA A 589 23.42 -6.89 13.88
N LEU A 590 23.91 -5.65 13.93
CA LEU A 590 23.16 -4.48 13.47
C LEU A 590 22.93 -4.50 11.96
N LEU A 591 23.94 -4.88 11.16
CA LEU A 591 23.75 -5.05 9.71
C LEU A 591 22.66 -6.08 9.40
N ALA A 592 22.62 -7.20 10.13
CA ALA A 592 21.58 -8.21 9.98
C ALA A 592 20.19 -7.70 10.40
N VAL A 593 20.10 -6.88 11.46
CA VAL A 593 18.85 -6.21 11.87
C VAL A 593 18.36 -5.28 10.75
N LEU A 594 19.23 -4.40 10.22
CA LEU A 594 18.88 -3.46 9.15
C LEU A 594 18.53 -4.13 7.82
N ALA A 595 19.02 -5.35 7.59
CA ALA A 595 18.73 -6.16 6.41
C ALA A 595 17.53 -7.11 6.61
N ASN A 596 16.81 -7.03 7.73
CA ASN A 596 15.73 -7.96 8.08
C ASN A 596 16.18 -9.44 7.98
N ARG A 597 17.32 -9.76 8.62
CA ARG A 597 17.90 -11.12 8.72
C ARG A 597 17.93 -11.58 10.18
N PRO A 598 16.76 -11.88 10.79
CA PRO A 598 16.65 -12.15 12.23
C PRO A 598 17.50 -13.32 12.72
N LEU A 599 17.65 -14.37 11.91
CA LEU A 599 18.47 -15.53 12.27
C LEU A 599 19.97 -15.20 12.29
N GLU A 600 20.45 -14.39 11.33
CA GLU A 600 21.84 -13.93 11.32
C GLU A 600 22.11 -13.01 12.51
N ALA A 601 21.20 -12.09 12.81
CA ALA A 601 21.29 -11.22 13.97
C ALA A 601 21.31 -12.03 15.29
N ALA A 602 20.41 -13.00 15.44
CA ALA A 602 20.34 -13.87 16.62
C ALA A 602 21.65 -14.63 16.86
N LYS A 603 22.31 -15.12 15.80
CA LYS A 603 23.61 -15.79 15.90
C LYS A 603 24.70 -14.85 16.43
N GLN A 604 24.72 -13.60 15.97
CA GLN A 604 25.70 -12.63 16.44
C GLN A 604 25.43 -12.21 17.89
N PHE A 605 24.17 -11.99 18.26
CA PHE A 605 23.80 -11.68 19.64
C PHE A 605 24.08 -12.84 20.61
N ALA A 606 23.85 -14.10 20.20
CA ALA A 606 24.18 -15.27 21.02
C ALA A 606 25.69 -15.36 21.31
N ALA A 607 26.53 -14.96 20.36
CA ALA A 607 27.96 -14.94 20.58
C ALA A 607 28.42 -13.72 21.41
N LEU A 608 27.72 -12.58 21.30
CA LEU A 608 27.94 -11.44 22.18
C LEU A 608 27.55 -11.74 23.62
N GLU A 609 26.45 -12.47 23.84
CA GLU A 609 26.01 -12.97 25.16
C GLU A 609 27.13 -13.79 25.83
N ALA A 610 27.79 -14.70 25.09
CA ALA A 610 28.92 -15.46 25.61
C ALA A 610 30.16 -14.59 25.91
N LEU A 611 30.38 -13.50 25.17
CA LEU A 611 31.53 -12.60 25.32
C LEU A 611 31.31 -11.46 26.34
N LEU A 612 30.04 -11.23 26.73
CA LEU A 612 29.60 -10.16 27.61
C LEU A 612 28.58 -10.71 28.62
N PRO A 613 28.98 -11.64 29.51
CA PRO A 613 28.07 -12.33 30.42
C PRO A 613 27.41 -11.42 31.46
N ASP A 614 27.93 -10.22 31.71
CA ASP A 614 27.34 -9.26 32.65
C ASP A 614 26.38 -8.29 31.96
N ASN A 615 26.29 -8.32 30.62
CA ASN A 615 25.45 -7.42 29.84
C ASN A 615 24.12 -8.09 29.44
N PRO A 616 22.96 -7.58 29.88
CA PRO A 616 21.65 -8.15 29.56
C PRO A 616 21.19 -7.90 28.11
N TRP A 617 21.78 -6.91 27.43
CA TRP A 617 21.26 -6.39 26.16
C TRP A 617 21.47 -7.32 24.96
N PRO A 618 22.60 -8.03 24.79
CA PRO A 618 22.70 -9.09 23.79
C PRO A 618 21.53 -10.08 23.87
N SER A 619 21.16 -10.53 25.08
CA SER A 619 20.05 -11.46 25.28
C SER A 619 18.70 -10.80 24.97
N ALA A 620 18.47 -9.56 25.41
CA ALA A 620 17.26 -8.82 25.08
C ALA A 620 17.08 -8.65 23.55
N TYR A 621 18.11 -8.22 22.83
CA TYR A 621 18.06 -8.08 21.38
C TYR A 621 17.92 -9.42 20.67
N ARG A 622 18.61 -10.46 21.16
CA ARG A 622 18.44 -11.83 20.68
C ARG A 622 16.99 -12.28 20.81
N SER A 623 16.32 -12.02 21.93
CA SER A 623 14.89 -12.30 22.10
C SER A 623 14.05 -11.55 21.08
N VAL A 624 14.28 -10.25 20.88
CA VAL A 624 13.55 -9.43 19.89
C VAL A 624 13.69 -9.98 18.48
N VAL A 625 14.92 -10.22 18.01
CA VAL A 625 15.13 -10.71 16.63
C VAL A 625 14.69 -12.17 16.48
N THR A 626 14.75 -12.99 17.53
CA THR A 626 14.23 -14.36 17.50
C THR A 626 12.70 -14.37 17.40
N LEU A 627 12.03 -13.45 18.10
CA LEU A 627 10.59 -13.24 17.97
C LEU A 627 10.24 -12.75 16.56
N ALA A 628 11.00 -11.77 16.05
CA ALA A 628 10.87 -11.29 14.67
C ALA A 628 11.00 -12.42 13.63
N GLY A 629 11.89 -13.38 13.88
CA GLY A 629 12.11 -14.58 13.07
C GLY A 629 11.04 -15.67 13.20
N TRP A 630 9.88 -15.39 13.82
CA TRP A 630 8.78 -16.34 14.06
C TRP A 630 9.15 -17.51 14.98
N ASN A 631 9.99 -17.26 15.98
CA ASN A 631 10.31 -18.24 17.02
C ASN A 631 9.97 -17.71 18.42
N PRO A 632 8.67 -17.55 18.76
CA PRO A 632 8.24 -17.00 20.04
C PRO A 632 8.72 -17.81 21.25
N TRP A 633 8.71 -19.14 21.18
CA TRP A 633 9.20 -19.98 22.28
C TRP A 633 10.72 -19.85 22.49
N GLY A 634 11.49 -19.75 21.40
CA GLY A 634 12.92 -19.45 21.48
C GLY A 634 13.22 -18.05 22.01
N ALA A 635 12.39 -17.06 21.69
CA ALA A 635 12.53 -15.70 22.21
C ALA A 635 12.26 -15.65 23.72
N SER A 636 11.21 -16.35 24.18
CA SER A 636 10.89 -16.51 25.60
C SER A 636 12.00 -17.26 26.35
N SER A 637 12.53 -18.36 25.80
CA SER A 637 13.59 -19.11 26.48
C SER A 637 14.86 -18.29 26.68
N VAL A 638 15.24 -17.49 25.67
CA VAL A 638 16.37 -16.53 25.78
C VAL A 638 16.08 -15.47 26.84
N ALA A 639 14.87 -14.89 26.84
CA ALA A 639 14.50 -13.86 27.79
C ALA A 639 14.44 -14.40 29.24
N ALA A 640 13.89 -15.61 29.43
CA ALA A 640 13.79 -16.27 30.73
C ALA A 640 15.18 -16.63 31.29
N ALA A 641 16.10 -17.13 30.46
CA ALA A 641 17.48 -17.37 30.87
C ALA A 641 18.18 -16.05 31.27
N ALA A 642 17.99 -14.98 30.49
CA ALA A 642 18.54 -13.67 30.82
C ALA A 642 17.98 -13.10 32.12
N ARG A 643 16.70 -13.33 32.45
CA ARG A 643 16.10 -12.95 33.73
C ARG A 643 16.75 -13.67 34.91
N GLN A 644 17.06 -14.96 34.75
CA GLN A 644 17.76 -15.72 35.79
C GLN A 644 19.17 -15.18 36.06
N GLN A 645 19.84 -14.69 35.02
CA GLN A 645 21.21 -14.20 35.10
C GLN A 645 21.31 -12.72 35.53
N HIS A 646 20.42 -11.86 35.04
CA HIS A 646 20.50 -10.40 35.20
C HIS A 646 19.37 -9.78 36.04
N GLY A 647 18.49 -10.62 36.61
CA GLY A 647 17.32 -10.21 37.37
C GLY A 647 16.12 -9.81 36.51
N ASP A 648 15.00 -9.51 37.17
CA ASP A 648 13.72 -9.15 36.54
C ASP A 648 13.69 -7.70 36.06
N GLN A 649 14.51 -7.40 35.05
CA GLN A 649 14.46 -6.12 34.35
C GLN A 649 13.13 -5.98 33.59
N PRO A 650 12.46 -4.81 33.61
CA PRO A 650 11.15 -4.64 32.99
C PRO A 650 11.08 -5.10 31.54
N VAL A 651 12.13 -4.79 30.74
CA VAL A 651 12.21 -5.17 29.33
C VAL A 651 12.27 -6.69 29.15
N LEU A 652 13.08 -7.41 29.94
CA LEU A 652 13.22 -8.87 29.84
C LEU A 652 11.94 -9.59 30.29
N VAL A 653 11.29 -9.11 31.36
CA VAL A 653 9.99 -9.65 31.82
C VAL A 653 8.93 -9.46 30.75
N GLY A 654 8.83 -8.26 30.18
CA GLY A 654 7.89 -7.95 29.11
C GLY A 654 8.13 -8.81 27.86
N LEU A 655 9.40 -8.95 27.44
CA LEU A 655 9.79 -9.77 26.28
C LEU A 655 9.46 -11.25 26.47
N ASP A 656 9.72 -11.81 27.65
CA ASP A 656 9.40 -13.19 27.96
C ASP A 656 7.88 -13.42 27.93
N ALA A 657 7.11 -12.59 28.64
CA ALA A 657 5.66 -12.72 28.72
C ALA A 657 4.99 -12.58 27.34
N ILE A 658 5.35 -11.56 26.55
CA ILE A 658 4.76 -11.37 25.21
C ILE A 658 5.17 -12.47 24.25
N SER A 659 6.40 -12.96 24.33
CA SER A 659 6.87 -14.05 23.48
C SER A 659 6.10 -15.34 23.74
N VAL A 660 5.80 -15.69 24.99
CA VAL A 660 4.95 -16.86 25.29
C VAL A 660 3.53 -16.66 24.79
N VAL A 661 2.94 -15.48 24.99
CA VAL A 661 1.58 -15.18 24.49
C VAL A 661 1.51 -15.33 22.97
N LEU A 662 2.50 -14.78 22.25
CA LEU A 662 2.60 -14.92 20.78
C LEU A 662 2.91 -16.36 20.34
N GLY A 663 3.51 -17.18 21.22
CA GLY A 663 3.69 -18.62 21.03
C GLY A 663 2.45 -19.47 21.25
N GLY A 664 1.32 -18.87 21.65
CA GLY A 664 0.06 -19.54 21.96
C GLY A 664 -0.17 -19.81 23.45
N GLY A 665 0.75 -19.38 24.32
CA GLY A 665 0.64 -19.53 25.78
C GLY A 665 -0.29 -18.51 26.42
N LEU A 666 -1.58 -18.58 26.12
CA LEU A 666 -2.59 -17.60 26.56
C LEU A 666 -2.72 -17.48 28.08
N TRP A 667 -2.27 -18.47 28.86
CA TRP A 667 -2.26 -18.40 30.33
C TRP A 667 -1.32 -17.31 30.88
N ARG A 668 -0.32 -16.87 30.11
CA ARG A 668 0.55 -15.72 30.48
C ARG A 668 -0.01 -14.37 30.03
N LEU A 669 -1.20 -14.32 29.44
CA LEU A 669 -1.82 -13.06 29.03
C LEU A 669 -1.96 -12.05 30.20
N PRO A 670 -2.40 -12.45 31.41
CA PRO A 670 -2.46 -11.52 32.55
C PRO A 670 -1.09 -10.93 32.91
N GLU A 671 -0.04 -11.75 32.87
CA GLU A 671 1.33 -11.32 33.12
C GLU A 671 1.83 -10.38 32.03
N ALA A 672 1.56 -10.67 30.76
CA ALA A 672 1.92 -9.80 29.63
C ALA A 672 1.24 -8.43 29.75
N VAL A 673 -0.06 -8.40 30.11
CA VAL A 673 -0.82 -7.15 30.31
C VAL A 673 -0.21 -6.31 31.44
N GLN A 674 0.30 -6.94 32.51
CA GLN A 674 0.92 -6.23 33.63
C GLN A 674 2.37 -5.80 33.34
N SER A 675 3.14 -6.62 32.62
CA SER A 675 4.58 -6.42 32.41
C SER A 675 4.94 -5.58 31.18
N LEU A 676 4.09 -5.56 30.14
CA LEU A 676 4.33 -4.76 28.94
C LEU A 676 4.34 -3.25 29.20
N PRO A 677 3.37 -2.64 29.92
CA PRO A 677 3.39 -1.19 30.11
C PRO A 677 4.63 -0.68 30.88
N PRO A 678 5.13 -1.34 31.94
CA PRO A 678 6.43 -1.02 32.53
C PRO A 678 7.61 -1.18 31.56
N ALA A 679 7.64 -2.24 30.75
CA ALA A 679 8.69 -2.46 29.75
C ALA A 679 8.74 -1.33 28.71
N VAL A 680 7.58 -0.97 28.16
CA VAL A 680 7.42 0.13 27.19
C VAL A 680 7.85 1.46 27.82
N ARG A 681 7.34 1.79 29.02
CA ARG A 681 7.73 3.03 29.72
C ARG A 681 9.22 3.10 30.04
N ALA A 682 9.86 1.98 30.35
CA ALA A 682 11.30 1.93 30.60
C ALA A 682 12.11 2.28 29.32
N VAL A 683 11.66 1.78 28.17
CA VAL A 683 12.26 2.11 26.87
C VAL A 683 11.97 3.57 26.51
N GLU A 684 10.70 4.01 26.55
CA GLU A 684 10.29 5.38 26.22
C GLU A 684 10.98 6.43 27.09
N LYS A 685 11.08 6.21 28.41
CA LYS A 685 11.79 7.14 29.30
C LYS A 685 13.27 7.28 28.92
N SER A 686 13.88 6.19 28.48
CA SER A 686 15.28 6.19 28.03
C SER A 686 15.45 6.93 26.70
N LEU A 687 14.48 6.81 25.79
CA LEU A 687 14.48 7.54 24.51
C LEU A 687 14.21 9.05 24.73
N ASN A 688 13.18 9.42 25.51
CA ASN A 688 12.75 10.81 25.72
C ASN A 688 13.71 11.64 26.60
N SER A 689 14.48 11.00 27.49
CA SER A 689 15.48 11.69 28.32
C SER A 689 16.65 12.26 27.50
N GLN A 690 16.86 11.75 26.28
CA GLN A 690 17.83 12.31 25.34
C GLN A 690 17.25 13.48 24.54
N GLU A 691 15.97 13.43 24.15
CA GLU A 691 15.29 14.55 23.47
C GLU A 691 15.33 15.85 24.30
N ASN A 692 15.14 15.76 25.63
CA ASN A 692 15.15 16.91 26.53
C ASN A 692 16.56 17.42 26.93
N THR A 693 17.61 16.65 26.69
CA THR A 693 19.01 17.11 26.88
C THR A 693 19.61 17.68 25.58
N SER A 694 18.90 17.55 24.47
CA SER A 694 19.24 18.09 23.14
C SER A 694 18.34 19.24 22.65
N ASN A 695 17.48 19.79 23.51
CA ASN A 695 16.68 21.00 23.24
C ASN A 695 17.40 22.28 23.66
#